data_AF-A0AAT9PAX2-F1
#
_entry.id   AF-A0AAT9PAX2-F1
#
_cell.length_a   1.000
_cell.length_b   1.000
_cell.length_c   1.000
_cell.angle_alpha   90.00
_cell.angle_beta   90.00
_cell.angle_gamma   90.00
#
_symmetry.space_group_name_H-M   'P 1'
#
loop_
_entity.id
_entity.type
_entity.pdbx_description
1 polymer ?
#
loop_
_entity_poly.entity_id
_entity_poly.type
_entity_poly.pdbx_seq_one_letter_code
_entity_poly.pdbx_strand_id
1 'polypeptide(L)'
;MENMDFLQYGETKFNEINKYLGNALTLLEYPENEVIEREEELKGLDYLMKRRETPVACLIGDAGTGKTALVETYAKRKYIQGEKTVVLSVNIGALNSGGVHNLKERMENLLPKVKEYEDVLKENDDSVKVMIFIDEVHRIISVFGKGSKEGGDILKPTLARAGQYVNVITATTREEYDRYIAKDGALARRLKTLVINELSPKITKMILKNWLINKIGQSSTDAIDDKVFDRIIRANKQMQSEFSEPAKSIDIIETMLAIHETDDVPMDRSLVDFVFRTSKNVDLEFNIDPSVVVENLKRRVRGQPLVLYTMERMIEMISWQAQGNDISNKPRGTGLLVGTSGVGKTEAVKALTEGIYGDESNLVIFSMTDYDTPGSSDRFRLDLGTTVRHRKSVVILLDEIEKAHRTVRLALLPILDEGIVTYFEEGTDGFLVRQQSSLRGSIVFATSNSGSKMFEDINRYAKELQDISQDKIDDYSNQLKFSTKKLEPIIQRGLEREFPPELLQRFTYTVPFNALNNSTKLDIANKMLAKELKEFMDRGYTISINNAVKWGLGYEEYKANEISMYIVFERMMTNNAGASGARNISKVIKTDIIPELLHKMREYPTLRRFKITTNGRCIFQTTEEAITNGAIEIVPY
;
A
#
# COMPACT_ATOMS: atom_id res chain seq x y z
N MET A 1 -37.23 -24.78 0.66
CA MET A 1 -38.07 -24.77 1.87
C MET A 1 -38.77 -26.10 2.17
N GLU A 2 -38.98 -27.02 1.22
CA GLU A 2 -39.61 -28.35 1.45
C GLU A 2 -38.88 -29.29 2.44
N ASN A 3 -37.66 -28.97 2.90
CA ASN A 3 -36.83 -29.88 3.69
C ASN A 3 -36.96 -29.71 5.22
N MET A 4 -37.75 -28.75 5.73
CA MET A 4 -37.85 -28.49 7.18
C MET A 4 -39.28 -28.30 7.71
N ASP A 5 -40.28 -28.94 7.09
CA ASP A 5 -41.69 -28.86 7.50
C ASP A 5 -41.94 -29.22 8.97
N PHE A 6 -41.08 -30.05 9.58
CA PHE A 6 -41.15 -30.41 11.00
C PHE A 6 -40.91 -29.22 11.95
N LEU A 7 -40.34 -28.11 11.48
CA LEU A 7 -40.17 -26.92 12.30
C LEU A 7 -41.50 -26.26 12.66
N GLN A 8 -42.56 -26.48 11.87
CA GLN A 8 -43.91 -25.94 12.15
C GLN A 8 -44.43 -26.38 13.53
N TYR A 9 -44.05 -27.58 13.97
CA TYR A 9 -44.48 -28.13 15.27
C TYR A 9 -43.86 -27.39 16.46
N GLY A 10 -42.74 -26.70 16.25
CA GLY A 10 -42.04 -25.93 17.28
C GLY A 10 -42.15 -24.42 17.13
N GLU A 11 -42.84 -23.89 16.11
CA GLU A 11 -42.81 -22.47 15.76
C GLU A 11 -43.20 -21.54 16.92
N THR A 12 -44.29 -21.86 17.61
CA THR A 12 -44.74 -21.10 18.80
C THR A 12 -43.65 -21.07 19.87
N LYS A 13 -43.01 -22.22 20.13
CA LYS A 13 -41.94 -22.32 21.13
C LYS A 13 -40.69 -21.58 20.70
N PHE A 14 -40.31 -21.69 19.43
CA PHE A 14 -39.20 -20.93 18.84
C PHE A 14 -39.40 -19.43 19.05
N ASN A 15 -40.58 -18.91 18.68
CA ASN A 15 -40.91 -17.49 18.82
C ASN A 15 -40.88 -17.02 20.28
N GLU A 16 -41.38 -17.84 21.22
CA GLU A 16 -41.32 -17.58 22.66
C GLU A 16 -39.86 -17.46 23.14
N ILE A 17 -39.02 -18.47 22.86
CA ILE A 17 -37.63 -18.47 23.32
C ILE A 17 -36.81 -17.39 22.63
N ASN A 18 -37.06 -17.13 21.34
CA ASN A 18 -36.31 -16.15 20.59
C ASN A 18 -36.60 -14.75 21.11
N LYS A 19 -37.87 -14.44 21.40
CA LYS A 19 -38.27 -13.18 22.03
C LYS A 19 -37.61 -12.99 23.40
N TYR A 20 -37.55 -14.04 24.23
CA TYR A 20 -36.83 -14.00 25.51
C TYR A 20 -35.34 -13.66 25.32
N LEU A 21 -34.72 -14.26 24.31
CA LEU A 21 -33.32 -14.01 23.94
C LEU A 21 -33.11 -12.71 23.15
N GLY A 22 -34.12 -11.84 23.04
CA GLY A 22 -34.01 -10.54 22.35
C GLY A 22 -34.01 -10.65 20.82
N ASN A 23 -34.67 -11.68 20.28
CA ASN A 23 -34.69 -12.03 18.86
C ASN A 23 -33.29 -12.32 18.30
N ALA A 24 -32.45 -12.97 19.12
CA ALA A 24 -31.06 -13.25 18.77
C ALA A 24 -30.85 -14.53 17.94
N LEU A 25 -31.86 -15.39 17.81
CA LEU A 25 -31.76 -16.65 17.09
C LEU A 25 -32.25 -16.50 15.66
N THR A 26 -31.48 -17.07 14.73
CA THR A 26 -31.87 -17.23 13.32
C THR A 26 -31.56 -18.64 12.88
N LEU A 27 -32.44 -19.25 12.09
CA LEU A 27 -32.19 -20.58 11.51
C LEU A 27 -31.11 -20.46 10.43
N LEU A 28 -30.08 -21.30 10.50
CA LEU A 28 -29.18 -21.48 9.35
C LEU A 28 -29.82 -22.42 8.34
N GLU A 29 -29.89 -21.96 7.10
CA GLU A 29 -30.45 -22.75 6.01
C GLU A 29 -29.48 -23.85 5.56
N TYR A 30 -30.03 -24.93 5.02
CA TYR A 30 -29.20 -25.93 4.36
C TYR A 30 -28.66 -25.34 3.06
N PRO A 31 -27.34 -25.43 2.82
CA PRO A 31 -26.76 -24.81 1.66
C PRO A 31 -27.18 -25.61 0.43
N GLU A 32 -27.41 -24.93 -0.70
CA GLU A 32 -27.74 -25.61 -1.96
C GLU A 32 -26.61 -26.57 -2.35
N ASN A 33 -25.37 -26.14 -2.19
CA ASN A 33 -24.16 -26.90 -2.47
C ASN A 33 -23.34 -27.14 -1.21
N GLU A 34 -22.73 -28.31 -1.12
CA GLU A 34 -21.81 -28.64 -0.03
C GLU A 34 -20.46 -27.94 -0.21
N VAL A 35 -19.74 -27.73 0.90
CA VAL A 35 -18.34 -27.30 0.83
C VAL A 35 -17.50 -28.33 0.08
N ILE A 36 -16.60 -27.83 -0.78
CA ILE A 36 -15.72 -28.65 -1.61
C ILE A 36 -14.42 -28.93 -0.84
N GLU A 37 -13.97 -30.19 -0.84
CA GLU A 37 -12.65 -30.60 -0.33
C GLU A 37 -12.37 -30.19 1.13
N ARG A 38 -13.38 -30.30 2.00
CA ARG A 38 -13.26 -30.09 3.46
C ARG A 38 -13.63 -31.33 4.30
N GLU A 39 -13.33 -32.52 3.78
CA GLU A 39 -13.73 -33.79 4.40
C GLU A 39 -13.10 -34.02 5.77
N GLU A 40 -11.82 -33.69 5.93
CA GLU A 40 -11.13 -33.85 7.21
C GLU A 40 -11.67 -32.87 8.26
N GLU A 41 -12.00 -31.64 7.88
CA GLU A 41 -12.65 -30.69 8.79
C GLU A 41 -14.07 -31.13 9.16
N LEU A 42 -14.88 -31.60 8.21
CA LEU A 42 -16.23 -32.11 8.49
C LEU A 42 -16.19 -33.33 9.42
N LYS A 43 -15.24 -34.24 9.19
CA LYS A 43 -15.02 -35.42 10.04
C LYS A 43 -14.51 -35.04 11.42
N GLY A 44 -13.60 -34.08 11.50
CA GLY A 44 -13.13 -33.51 12.78
C GLY A 44 -14.27 -32.87 13.57
N LEU A 45 -15.13 -32.09 12.90
CA LEU A 45 -16.33 -31.50 13.51
C LEU A 45 -17.27 -32.60 14.01
N ASP A 46 -17.49 -33.65 13.23
CA ASP A 46 -18.32 -34.79 13.63
C ASP A 46 -17.82 -35.45 14.92
N TYR A 47 -16.50 -35.67 15.04
CA TYR A 47 -15.91 -36.22 16.26
C TYR A 47 -16.13 -35.32 17.47
N LEU A 48 -16.06 -34.00 17.30
CA LEU A 48 -16.31 -33.06 18.39
C LEU A 48 -17.78 -33.04 18.80
N MET A 49 -18.69 -33.10 17.83
CA MET A 49 -20.15 -33.09 18.06
C MET A 49 -20.65 -34.39 18.70
N LYS A 50 -19.95 -35.51 18.53
CA LYS A 50 -20.27 -36.81 19.16
C LYS A 50 -19.77 -36.96 20.60
N ARG A 51 -19.07 -35.96 21.16
CA ARG A 51 -18.61 -35.99 22.56
C ARG A 51 -19.80 -35.94 23.52
N ARG A 52 -19.86 -36.88 24.48
CA ARG A 52 -20.99 -37.01 25.42
C ARG A 52 -21.12 -35.83 26.39
N GLU A 53 -20.02 -35.42 27.02
CA GLU A 53 -20.07 -34.39 28.08
C GLU A 53 -19.91 -32.98 27.53
N THR A 54 -19.11 -32.83 26.47
CA THR A 54 -18.66 -31.54 25.96
C THR A 54 -18.70 -31.52 24.43
N PRO A 55 -19.91 -31.52 23.82
CA PRO A 55 -20.11 -31.38 22.38
C PRO A 55 -19.92 -29.91 21.95
N VAL A 56 -18.74 -29.36 22.23
CA VAL A 56 -18.38 -27.95 22.00
C VAL A 56 -17.19 -27.89 21.05
N ALA A 57 -17.38 -27.31 19.87
CA ALA A 57 -16.33 -27.05 18.89
C ALA A 57 -16.12 -25.55 18.70
N CYS A 58 -14.87 -25.16 18.44
CA CYS A 58 -14.48 -23.80 18.09
C CYS A 58 -13.69 -23.82 16.77
N LEU A 59 -14.32 -23.37 15.70
CA LEU A 59 -13.73 -23.21 14.38
C LEU A 59 -12.79 -22.00 14.42
N ILE A 60 -11.50 -22.22 14.18
CA ILE A 60 -10.48 -21.17 14.13
C ILE A 60 -9.98 -21.05 12.71
N GLY A 61 -10.21 -19.92 12.07
CA GLY A 61 -9.71 -19.62 10.73
C GLY A 61 -9.95 -18.16 10.37
N ASP A 62 -9.23 -17.64 9.40
CA ASP A 62 -9.33 -16.23 9.00
C ASP A 62 -10.72 -15.89 8.44
N ALA A 63 -11.06 -14.61 8.41
CA ALA A 63 -12.33 -14.14 7.88
C ALA A 63 -12.44 -14.49 6.38
N GLY A 64 -13.59 -15.03 5.96
CA GLY A 64 -13.81 -15.43 4.57
C GLY A 64 -13.37 -16.85 4.19
N THR A 65 -12.79 -17.63 5.11
CA THR A 65 -12.38 -19.04 4.85
C THR A 65 -13.55 -20.04 4.72
N GLY A 66 -14.79 -19.64 5.02
CA GLY A 66 -15.97 -20.49 4.90
C GLY A 66 -16.36 -21.27 6.17
N LYS A 67 -16.13 -20.70 7.36
CA LYS A 67 -16.50 -21.32 8.66
C LYS A 67 -18.00 -21.62 8.76
N THR A 68 -18.85 -20.66 8.38
CA THR A 68 -20.32 -20.83 8.39
C THR A 68 -20.77 -21.88 7.38
N ALA A 69 -20.23 -21.84 6.16
CA ALA A 69 -20.54 -22.83 5.11
C ALA A 69 -20.18 -24.28 5.52
N LEU A 70 -19.11 -24.47 6.30
CA LEU A 70 -18.76 -25.78 6.87
C LEU A 70 -19.86 -26.29 7.83
N VAL A 71 -20.40 -25.41 8.69
CA VAL A 71 -21.46 -25.74 9.65
C VAL A 71 -22.76 -26.08 8.93
N GLU A 72 -23.13 -25.26 7.95
CA GLU A 72 -24.29 -25.47 7.08
C GLU A 72 -24.21 -26.83 6.35
N THR A 73 -23.03 -27.14 5.79
CA THR A 73 -22.79 -28.43 5.12
C THR A 73 -22.85 -29.60 6.11
N TYR A 74 -22.27 -29.45 7.30
CA TYR A 74 -22.33 -30.47 8.33
C TYR A 74 -23.79 -30.81 8.71
N ALA A 75 -24.62 -29.79 8.92
CA ALA A 75 -26.03 -29.95 9.24
C ALA A 75 -26.80 -30.67 8.12
N LYS A 76 -26.59 -30.26 6.86
CA LYS A 76 -27.21 -30.91 5.69
C LYS A 76 -26.81 -32.39 5.58
N ARG A 77 -25.53 -32.72 5.77
CA ARG A 77 -25.06 -34.11 5.71
C ARG A 77 -25.69 -34.97 6.80
N LYS A 78 -25.86 -34.43 8.01
CA LYS A 78 -26.54 -35.13 9.09
C LYS A 78 -28.01 -35.38 8.79
N TYR A 79 -28.69 -34.36 8.25
CA TYR A 79 -30.06 -34.48 7.79
C TYR A 79 -30.22 -35.64 6.79
N ILE A 80 -29.35 -35.70 5.78
CA ILE A 80 -29.34 -36.77 4.76
C ILE A 80 -29.05 -38.14 5.39
N GLN A 81 -28.22 -38.20 6.45
CA GLN A 81 -27.92 -39.42 7.21
C GLN A 81 -29.05 -39.85 8.17
N GLY A 82 -30.18 -39.14 8.18
CA GLY A 82 -31.34 -39.47 9.01
C GLY A 82 -31.34 -38.84 10.40
N GLU A 83 -30.41 -37.93 10.70
CA GLU A 83 -30.45 -37.09 11.90
C GLU A 83 -30.89 -35.68 11.50
N LYS A 84 -32.13 -35.28 11.81
CA LYS A 84 -32.70 -33.98 11.41
C LYS A 84 -32.04 -32.83 12.17
N THR A 85 -30.86 -32.43 11.74
CA THR A 85 -30.04 -31.42 12.40
C THR A 85 -30.50 -30.00 12.07
N VAL A 86 -30.92 -29.26 13.08
CA VAL A 86 -31.30 -27.83 13.01
C VAL A 86 -30.19 -27.01 13.65
N VAL A 87 -29.67 -26.00 12.95
CA VAL A 87 -28.66 -25.10 13.51
C VAL A 87 -29.24 -23.70 13.71
N LEU A 88 -29.17 -23.20 14.94
CA LEU A 88 -29.58 -21.85 15.30
C LEU A 88 -28.35 -20.95 15.43
N SER A 89 -28.21 -19.98 14.53
CA SER A 89 -27.19 -18.93 14.61
C SER A 89 -27.58 -17.90 15.66
N VAL A 90 -26.59 -17.40 16.41
CA VAL A 90 -26.78 -16.46 17.52
C VAL A 90 -26.20 -15.10 17.18
N ASN A 91 -27.04 -14.08 17.19
CA ASN A 91 -26.64 -12.68 17.08
C ASN A 91 -26.29 -12.12 18.47
N ILE A 92 -24.98 -11.94 18.72
CA ILE A 92 -24.47 -11.42 20.00
C ILE A 92 -24.93 -9.98 20.28
N GLY A 93 -25.10 -9.16 19.23
CA GLY A 93 -25.59 -7.79 19.37
C GLY A 93 -27.03 -7.75 19.90
N ALA A 94 -27.89 -8.62 19.37
CA ALA A 94 -29.26 -8.79 19.83
C ALA A 94 -29.33 -9.34 21.27
N LEU A 95 -28.47 -10.30 21.64
CA LEU A 95 -28.37 -10.77 23.02
C LEU A 95 -28.04 -9.64 24.00
N ASN A 96 -27.14 -8.74 23.61
CA ASN A 96 -26.74 -7.58 24.40
C ASN A 96 -27.73 -6.41 24.33
N SER A 97 -28.89 -6.55 23.67
CA SER A 97 -29.90 -5.48 23.62
C SER A 97 -30.38 -5.16 25.04
N GLY A 98 -30.27 -3.90 25.45
CA GLY A 98 -30.58 -3.47 26.82
C GLY A 98 -29.42 -3.65 27.81
N GLY A 99 -28.22 -3.94 27.33
CA GLY A 99 -26.97 -3.86 28.08
C GLY A 99 -26.43 -5.19 28.60
N VAL A 100 -25.28 -5.09 29.26
CA VAL A 100 -24.43 -6.22 29.69
C VAL A 100 -25.15 -7.17 30.65
N HIS A 101 -26.07 -6.65 31.48
CA HIS A 101 -26.90 -7.48 32.36
C HIS A 101 -27.74 -8.48 31.55
N ASN A 102 -28.42 -8.01 30.50
CA ASN A 102 -29.24 -8.86 29.65
C ASN A 102 -28.39 -9.86 28.87
N LEU A 103 -27.19 -9.45 28.42
CA LEU A 103 -26.25 -10.37 27.79
C LEU A 103 -25.93 -11.55 28.71
N LYS A 104 -25.59 -11.28 29.97
CA LYS A 104 -25.28 -12.31 30.96
C LYS A 104 -26.47 -13.25 31.18
N GLU A 105 -27.63 -12.69 31.51
CA GLU A 105 -28.85 -13.47 31.79
C GLU A 105 -29.25 -14.35 30.60
N ARG A 106 -29.29 -13.78 29.39
CA ARG A 106 -29.68 -14.50 28.18
C ARG A 106 -28.66 -15.56 27.79
N MET A 107 -27.36 -15.30 27.97
CA MET A 107 -26.31 -16.29 27.70
C MET A 107 -26.33 -17.48 28.67
N GLU A 108 -26.61 -17.24 29.96
CA GLU A 108 -26.76 -18.31 30.95
C GLU A 108 -27.96 -19.21 30.63
N ASN A 109 -29.03 -18.63 30.05
CA ASN A 109 -30.27 -19.33 29.70
C ASN A 109 -30.34 -19.80 28.23
N LEU A 110 -29.34 -19.49 27.41
CA LEU A 110 -29.34 -19.79 25.98
C LEU A 110 -29.47 -21.29 25.70
N LEU A 111 -28.56 -22.12 26.22
CA LEU A 111 -28.61 -23.57 25.97
C LEU A 111 -29.85 -24.24 26.59
N PRO A 112 -30.26 -23.92 27.84
CA PRO A 112 -31.50 -24.45 28.41
C PRO A 112 -32.73 -24.14 27.55
N LYS A 113 -32.88 -22.89 27.07
CA LYS A 113 -34.03 -22.49 26.25
C LYS A 113 -34.05 -23.17 24.88
N VAL A 114 -32.88 -23.31 24.26
CA VAL A 114 -32.77 -24.06 23.00
C VAL A 114 -33.01 -25.55 23.19
N LYS A 115 -32.69 -26.11 24.37
CA LYS A 115 -33.06 -27.48 24.74
C LYS A 115 -34.58 -27.65 24.87
N GLU A 116 -35.28 -26.72 25.52
CA GLU A 116 -36.76 -26.75 25.56
C GLU A 116 -37.37 -26.80 24.14
N TYR A 117 -36.75 -26.09 23.18
CA TYR A 117 -37.18 -26.13 21.79
C TYR A 117 -36.86 -27.47 21.10
N GLU A 118 -35.66 -28.05 21.32
CA GLU A 118 -35.34 -29.40 20.84
C GLU A 118 -36.33 -30.44 21.36
N ASP A 119 -36.72 -30.36 22.64
CA ASP A 119 -37.63 -31.32 23.28
C ASP A 119 -39.02 -31.27 22.63
N VAL A 120 -39.56 -30.08 22.36
CA VAL A 120 -40.84 -29.92 21.63
C VAL A 120 -40.78 -30.49 20.22
N LEU A 121 -39.65 -30.32 19.52
CA LEU A 121 -39.50 -30.92 18.18
C LEU A 121 -39.43 -32.46 18.27
N LYS A 122 -38.80 -33.00 19.31
CA LYS A 122 -38.65 -34.44 19.53
C LYS A 122 -39.95 -35.16 19.89
N GLU A 123 -40.92 -34.46 20.48
CA GLU A 123 -42.27 -35.01 20.68
C GLU A 123 -42.90 -35.49 19.36
N ASN A 124 -42.49 -34.90 18.23
CA ASN A 124 -42.96 -35.25 16.90
C ASN A 124 -41.98 -36.13 16.13
N ASP A 125 -40.67 -35.89 16.29
CA ASP A 125 -39.63 -36.65 15.62
C ASP A 125 -38.35 -36.76 16.46
N ASP A 126 -38.13 -37.95 17.02
CA ASP A 126 -36.99 -38.26 17.89
C ASP A 126 -35.62 -38.12 17.19
N SER A 127 -35.58 -38.10 15.84
CA SER A 127 -34.35 -37.90 15.06
C SER A 127 -33.88 -36.46 15.02
N VAL A 128 -34.68 -35.51 15.50
CA VAL A 128 -34.32 -34.09 15.50
C VAL A 128 -33.15 -33.84 16.44
N LYS A 129 -32.20 -33.02 15.99
CA LYS A 129 -31.08 -32.57 16.81
C LYS A 129 -30.90 -31.07 16.64
N VAL A 130 -31.00 -30.30 17.71
CA VAL A 130 -30.77 -28.85 17.65
C VAL A 130 -29.33 -28.55 18.06
N MET A 131 -28.68 -27.65 17.32
CA MET A 131 -27.33 -27.15 17.57
C MET A 131 -27.32 -25.64 17.58
N ILE A 132 -26.38 -25.05 18.30
CA ILE A 132 -26.16 -23.60 18.31
C ILE A 132 -24.87 -23.28 17.55
N PHE A 133 -24.94 -22.27 16.69
CA PHE A 133 -23.79 -21.65 16.06
C PHE A 133 -23.59 -20.22 16.58
N ILE A 134 -22.42 -19.94 17.13
CA ILE A 134 -22.02 -18.59 17.56
C ILE A 134 -20.86 -18.14 16.68
N ASP A 135 -21.14 -17.34 15.66
CA ASP A 135 -20.08 -16.68 14.90
C ASP A 135 -19.43 -15.57 15.74
N GLU A 136 -18.15 -15.31 15.47
CA GLU A 136 -17.36 -14.30 16.18
C GLU A 136 -17.48 -14.39 17.72
N VAL A 137 -17.34 -15.60 18.30
CA VAL A 137 -17.59 -15.84 19.75
C VAL A 137 -16.77 -14.95 20.69
N HIS A 138 -15.62 -14.45 20.24
CA HIS A 138 -14.81 -13.50 20.97
C HIS A 138 -15.57 -12.20 21.29
N ARG A 139 -16.60 -11.83 20.50
CA ARG A 139 -17.39 -10.61 20.74
C ARG A 139 -18.10 -10.61 22.08
N ILE A 140 -18.54 -11.79 22.54
CA ILE A 140 -19.12 -11.96 23.89
C ILE A 140 -18.13 -11.51 24.96
N ILE A 141 -16.84 -11.74 24.76
CA ILE A 141 -15.77 -11.35 25.68
C ILE A 141 -15.42 -9.87 25.50
N SER A 142 -15.34 -9.41 24.25
CA SER A 142 -14.93 -8.04 23.91
C SER A 142 -15.84 -6.94 24.48
N VAL A 143 -17.15 -7.22 24.65
CA VAL A 143 -18.13 -6.26 25.19
C VAL A 143 -17.77 -5.82 26.62
N PHE A 144 -17.04 -6.65 27.37
CA PHE A 144 -16.60 -6.35 28.74
C PHE A 144 -15.29 -5.57 28.80
N GLY A 145 -14.70 -5.23 27.65
CA GLY A 145 -13.46 -4.46 27.55
C GLY A 145 -12.19 -5.28 27.74
N LYS A 146 -11.06 -4.61 27.47
CA LYS A 146 -9.72 -5.20 27.46
C LYS A 146 -9.32 -5.80 28.81
N GLY A 147 -9.05 -7.10 28.82
CA GLY A 147 -8.56 -7.83 29.99
C GLY A 147 -9.63 -8.21 31.02
N SER A 148 -10.92 -7.97 30.73
CA SER A 148 -12.00 -8.40 31.62
C SER A 148 -12.11 -9.93 31.64
N LYS A 149 -12.20 -10.49 32.86
CA LYS A 149 -12.51 -11.91 33.08
C LYS A 149 -14.01 -12.20 32.97
N GLU A 150 -14.85 -11.17 33.11
CA GLU A 150 -16.31 -11.31 33.20
C GLU A 150 -16.91 -11.95 31.95
N GLY A 151 -16.42 -11.59 30.77
CA GLY A 151 -16.89 -12.18 29.51
C GLY A 151 -16.59 -13.68 29.40
N GLY A 152 -15.42 -14.11 29.89
CA GLY A 152 -15.09 -15.54 29.96
C GLY A 152 -15.91 -16.26 31.02
N ASP A 153 -16.18 -15.62 32.16
CA ASP A 153 -16.96 -16.20 33.26
C ASP A 153 -18.44 -16.44 32.90
N ILE A 154 -18.99 -15.71 31.93
CA ILE A 154 -20.34 -15.98 31.38
C ILE A 154 -20.36 -17.24 30.52
N LEU A 155 -19.31 -17.46 29.70
CA LEU A 155 -19.24 -18.60 28.79
C LEU A 155 -18.91 -19.91 29.51
N LYS A 156 -18.08 -19.87 30.55
CA LYS A 156 -17.58 -21.07 31.23
C LYS A 156 -18.67 -22.00 31.78
N PRO A 157 -19.69 -21.54 32.53
CA PRO A 157 -20.76 -22.39 33.04
C PRO A 157 -21.63 -22.95 31.92
N THR A 158 -21.98 -22.11 30.95
CA THR A 158 -22.82 -22.45 29.80
C THR A 158 -22.17 -23.56 28.97
N LEU A 159 -20.89 -23.40 28.58
CA LEU A 159 -20.17 -24.39 27.79
C LEU A 159 -19.83 -25.68 28.56
N ALA A 160 -19.62 -25.60 29.88
CA ALA A 160 -19.35 -26.79 30.68
C ALA A 160 -20.53 -27.77 30.74
N ARG A 161 -21.76 -27.25 30.62
CA ARG A 161 -22.98 -28.05 30.66
C ARG A 161 -23.57 -28.32 29.28
N ALA A 162 -22.87 -27.98 28.20
CA ALA A 162 -23.38 -28.12 26.84
C ALA A 162 -23.89 -29.55 26.54
N GLY A 163 -23.22 -30.60 27.02
CA GLY A 163 -23.65 -31.99 26.83
C GLY A 163 -24.98 -32.36 27.47
N GLN A 164 -25.49 -31.56 28.41
CA GLN A 164 -26.82 -31.73 29.02
C GLN A 164 -27.94 -31.08 28.19
N TYR A 165 -27.58 -30.13 27.33
CA TYR A 165 -28.53 -29.31 26.58
C TYR A 165 -28.44 -29.62 25.10
N VAL A 166 -27.55 -28.95 24.38
CA VAL A 166 -27.43 -29.02 22.92
C VAL A 166 -25.97 -28.89 22.48
N ASN A 167 -25.71 -29.30 21.24
CA ASN A 167 -24.40 -29.16 20.62
C ASN A 167 -24.08 -27.68 20.36
N VAL A 168 -22.82 -27.27 20.59
CA VAL A 168 -22.38 -25.89 20.43
C VAL A 168 -21.20 -25.82 19.46
N ILE A 169 -21.35 -25.03 18.41
CA ILE A 169 -20.30 -24.70 17.48
C ILE A 169 -20.05 -23.20 17.58
N THR A 170 -18.80 -22.80 17.73
CA THR A 170 -18.40 -21.40 17.75
C THR A 170 -17.38 -21.15 16.65
N ALA A 171 -17.27 -19.91 16.18
CA ALA A 171 -16.25 -19.52 15.20
C ALA A 171 -15.55 -18.22 15.62
N THR A 172 -14.26 -18.10 15.28
CA THR A 172 -13.47 -16.88 15.49
C THR A 172 -12.20 -16.92 14.62
N THR A 173 -11.51 -15.78 14.46
CA THR A 173 -10.19 -15.76 13.83
C THR A 173 -9.10 -16.23 14.79
N ARG A 174 -7.94 -16.61 14.25
CA ARG A 174 -6.77 -16.99 15.05
C ARG A 174 -6.35 -15.86 16.01
N GLU A 175 -6.30 -14.63 15.48
CA GLU A 175 -5.89 -13.46 16.23
C GLU A 175 -6.82 -13.14 17.39
N GLU A 176 -8.13 -13.19 17.16
CA GLU A 176 -9.15 -12.99 18.21
C GLU A 176 -9.10 -14.09 19.26
N TYR A 177 -8.95 -15.35 18.84
CA TYR A 177 -8.80 -16.46 19.78
C TYR A 177 -7.61 -16.22 20.71
N ASP A 178 -6.45 -15.86 20.17
CA ASP A 178 -5.23 -15.63 20.97
C ASP A 178 -5.37 -14.42 21.88
N ARG A 179 -6.11 -13.40 21.43
CA ARG A 179 -6.35 -12.18 22.19
C ARG A 179 -7.31 -12.37 23.36
N TYR A 180 -8.43 -13.06 23.13
CA TYR A 180 -9.57 -13.11 24.06
C TYR A 180 -9.79 -14.45 24.75
N ILE A 181 -9.42 -15.56 24.12
CA ILE A 181 -9.77 -16.91 24.59
C ILE A 181 -8.55 -17.63 25.14
N ALA A 182 -7.44 -17.67 24.40
CA ALA A 182 -6.26 -18.45 24.75
C ALA A 182 -5.63 -18.05 26.09
N LYS A 183 -5.76 -16.77 26.46
CA LYS A 183 -5.24 -16.23 27.74
C LYS A 183 -5.98 -16.78 28.95
N ASP A 184 -7.23 -17.22 28.80
CA ASP A 184 -7.99 -17.90 29.84
C ASP A 184 -7.97 -19.42 29.61
N GLY A 185 -7.02 -20.09 30.25
CA GLY A 185 -6.86 -21.53 30.11
C GLY A 185 -8.11 -22.34 30.50
N ALA A 186 -8.97 -21.84 31.39
CA ALA A 186 -10.20 -22.52 31.77
C ALA A 186 -11.28 -22.41 30.68
N LEU A 187 -11.37 -21.26 30.00
CA LEU A 187 -12.26 -21.09 28.84
C LEU A 187 -11.73 -21.87 27.63
N ALA A 188 -10.44 -21.71 27.30
CA ALA A 188 -9.81 -22.39 26.16
C ALA A 188 -9.94 -23.92 26.23
N ARG A 189 -9.87 -24.53 27.43
CA ARG A 189 -10.08 -25.98 27.60
C ARG A 189 -11.50 -26.44 27.25
N ARG A 190 -12.50 -25.57 27.35
CA ARG A 190 -13.91 -25.88 27.04
C ARG A 190 -14.20 -25.81 25.54
N LEU A 191 -13.50 -24.93 24.81
CA LEU A 191 -13.64 -24.74 23.37
C LEU A 191 -12.68 -25.68 22.63
N LYS A 192 -13.17 -26.80 22.09
CA LYS A 192 -12.31 -27.72 21.34
C LYS A 192 -12.05 -27.18 19.94
N THR A 193 -10.80 -26.81 19.69
CA THR A 193 -10.42 -26.10 18.47
C THR A 193 -10.36 -27.02 17.25
N LEU A 194 -10.94 -26.57 16.14
CA LEU A 194 -10.79 -27.15 14.82
C LEU A 194 -10.27 -26.04 13.89
N VAL A 195 -9.09 -26.23 13.31
CA VAL A 195 -8.45 -25.22 12.47
C VAL A 195 -8.98 -25.31 11.05
N ILE A 196 -9.41 -24.18 10.49
CA ILE A 196 -9.92 -24.02 9.13
C ILE A 196 -8.90 -23.22 8.33
N ASN A 197 -8.21 -23.91 7.43
CA ASN A 197 -7.21 -23.28 6.58
C ASN A 197 -7.84 -22.70 5.31
N GLU A 198 -7.11 -21.75 4.69
CA GLU A 198 -7.42 -21.23 3.37
C GLU A 198 -7.31 -22.34 2.31
N LEU A 199 -8.19 -22.27 1.30
CA LEU A 199 -8.29 -23.28 0.26
C LEU A 199 -7.17 -23.14 -0.79
N SER A 200 -6.86 -24.25 -1.45
CA SER A 200 -5.91 -24.20 -2.57
C SER A 200 -6.50 -23.43 -3.77
N PRO A 201 -5.67 -22.79 -4.61
CA PRO A 201 -6.15 -22.08 -5.80
C PRO A 201 -7.05 -22.92 -6.72
N LYS A 202 -6.75 -24.22 -6.83
CA LYS A 202 -7.55 -25.16 -7.62
C LYS A 202 -8.97 -25.31 -7.05
N ILE A 203 -9.09 -25.45 -5.73
CA ILE A 203 -10.38 -25.59 -5.05
C ILE A 203 -11.14 -24.27 -5.11
N THR A 204 -10.47 -23.14 -4.87
CA THR A 204 -11.08 -21.80 -5.01
C THR A 204 -11.69 -21.62 -6.39
N LYS A 205 -10.97 -21.99 -7.47
CA LYS A 205 -11.51 -21.94 -8.83
C LYS A 205 -12.78 -22.77 -9.00
N MET A 206 -12.82 -23.98 -8.45
CA MET A 206 -14.01 -24.83 -8.49
C MET A 206 -15.19 -24.18 -7.75
N ILE A 207 -14.94 -23.56 -6.59
CA ILE A 207 -15.96 -22.83 -5.83
C ILE A 207 -16.52 -21.66 -6.64
N LEU A 208 -15.66 -20.86 -7.29
CA LEU A 208 -16.09 -19.73 -8.11
C LEU A 208 -16.96 -20.18 -9.28
N LYS A 209 -16.57 -21.27 -9.96
CA LYS A 209 -17.37 -21.86 -11.03
C LYS A 209 -18.72 -22.34 -10.53
N ASN A 210 -18.75 -23.12 -9.45
CA ASN A 210 -20.01 -23.62 -8.88
C ASN A 210 -20.92 -22.47 -8.42
N TRP A 211 -20.35 -21.42 -7.84
CA TRP A 211 -21.09 -20.23 -7.46
C TRP A 211 -21.76 -19.59 -8.69
N LEU A 212 -21.03 -19.40 -9.80
CA LEU A 212 -21.60 -18.88 -11.05
C LEU A 212 -22.63 -19.83 -11.68
N ILE A 213 -22.41 -21.15 -11.66
CA ILE A 213 -23.36 -22.13 -12.19
C ILE A 213 -24.73 -21.98 -11.53
N ASN A 214 -24.77 -21.72 -10.22
CA ASN A 214 -26.03 -21.49 -9.51
C ASN A 214 -26.70 -20.16 -9.86
N LYS A 215 -25.95 -19.18 -10.36
CA LYS A 215 -26.47 -17.83 -10.69
C LYS A 215 -26.91 -17.73 -12.15
N ILE A 216 -26.10 -18.21 -13.08
CA ILE A 216 -26.29 -18.02 -14.53
C ILE A 216 -26.37 -19.32 -15.34
N GLY A 217 -26.29 -20.48 -14.67
CA GLY A 217 -26.34 -21.79 -15.30
C GLY A 217 -25.00 -22.30 -15.83
N GLN A 218 -24.95 -23.61 -16.10
CA GLN A 218 -23.75 -24.31 -16.55
C GLN A 218 -23.22 -23.78 -17.88
N SER A 219 -24.08 -23.66 -18.90
CA SER A 219 -23.66 -23.27 -20.25
C SER A 219 -23.05 -21.87 -20.31
N SER A 220 -23.61 -20.91 -19.57
CA SER A 220 -23.09 -19.54 -19.49
C SER A 220 -21.75 -19.49 -18.74
N THR A 221 -21.60 -20.29 -17.68
CA THR A 221 -20.34 -20.37 -16.93
C THR A 221 -19.24 -21.03 -17.74
N ASP A 222 -19.55 -22.09 -18.50
CA ASP A 222 -18.58 -22.79 -19.36
C ASP A 222 -18.10 -21.94 -20.54
N ALA A 223 -18.84 -20.90 -20.92
CA ALA A 223 -18.42 -19.93 -21.93
C ALA A 223 -17.32 -18.98 -21.43
N ILE A 224 -17.13 -18.85 -20.12
CA ILE A 224 -16.09 -18.01 -19.51
C ILE A 224 -14.75 -18.77 -19.54
N ASP A 225 -13.71 -18.17 -20.12
CA ASP A 225 -12.37 -18.77 -20.16
C ASP A 225 -11.84 -19.02 -18.74
N ASP A 226 -11.41 -20.25 -18.47
CA ASP A 226 -10.74 -20.69 -17.26
C ASP A 226 -9.63 -19.74 -16.76
N LYS A 227 -8.97 -19.04 -17.68
CA LYS A 227 -7.93 -18.05 -17.40
C LYS A 227 -8.44 -16.81 -16.68
N VAL A 228 -9.73 -16.51 -16.73
CA VAL A 228 -10.38 -15.40 -16.00
C VAL A 228 -10.31 -15.69 -14.50
N PHE A 229 -10.77 -16.87 -14.08
CA PHE A 229 -10.68 -17.32 -12.69
C PHE A 229 -9.23 -17.39 -12.19
N ASP A 230 -8.32 -17.92 -13.02
CA ASP A 230 -6.89 -17.98 -12.67
C ASP A 230 -6.29 -16.58 -12.50
N ARG A 231 -6.76 -15.58 -13.28
CA ARG A 231 -6.35 -14.18 -13.14
C ARG A 231 -6.87 -13.57 -11.84
N ILE A 232 -8.15 -13.78 -11.50
CA ILE A 232 -8.76 -13.29 -10.26
C ILE A 232 -7.98 -13.83 -9.05
N ILE A 233 -7.82 -15.15 -8.95
CA ILE A 233 -7.16 -15.80 -7.81
C ILE A 233 -5.70 -15.34 -7.70
N ARG A 234 -5.00 -15.23 -8.84
CA ARG A 234 -3.62 -14.74 -8.87
C ARG A 234 -3.54 -13.29 -8.41
N ALA A 235 -4.36 -12.41 -8.96
CA ALA A 235 -4.39 -10.98 -8.61
C ALA A 235 -4.73 -10.79 -7.13
N ASN A 236 -5.71 -11.53 -6.60
CA ASN A 236 -6.06 -11.50 -5.18
C ASN A 236 -4.92 -12.00 -4.30
N LYS A 237 -4.28 -13.12 -4.64
CA LYS A 237 -3.11 -13.60 -3.89
C LYS A 237 -1.98 -12.57 -3.88
N GLN A 238 -1.82 -11.81 -4.96
CA GLN A 238 -0.74 -10.85 -5.14
C GLN A 238 -1.02 -9.49 -4.50
N MET A 239 -2.26 -9.01 -4.51
CA MET A 239 -2.61 -7.62 -4.17
C MET A 239 -3.52 -7.49 -2.94
N GLN A 240 -4.19 -8.58 -2.58
CA GLN A 240 -5.17 -8.69 -1.50
C GLN A 240 -4.82 -9.86 -0.55
N SER A 241 -3.58 -9.85 -0.03
CA SER A 241 -3.08 -10.87 0.89
C SER A 241 -3.72 -10.80 2.29
N GLU A 242 -4.30 -9.66 2.63
CA GLU A 242 -4.97 -9.39 3.90
C GLU A 242 -6.36 -10.04 4.02
N PHE A 243 -6.93 -10.51 2.91
CA PHE A 243 -8.21 -11.21 2.87
C PHE A 243 -8.00 -12.69 2.51
N SER A 244 -8.95 -13.56 2.84
CA SER A 244 -8.85 -15.00 2.57
C SER A 244 -9.79 -15.48 1.47
N GLU A 245 -9.35 -16.52 0.75
CA GLU A 245 -10.20 -17.30 -0.15
C GLU A 245 -11.20 -18.20 0.58
N PRO A 246 -12.38 -18.48 -0.04
CA PRO A 246 -12.80 -18.04 -1.37
C PRO A 246 -13.48 -16.66 -1.40
N ALA A 247 -13.75 -16.05 -0.24
CA ALA A 247 -14.58 -14.84 -0.14
C ALA A 247 -14.07 -13.68 -1.01
N LYS A 248 -12.76 -13.39 -0.96
CA LYS A 248 -12.18 -12.28 -1.76
C LYS A 248 -12.30 -12.48 -3.27
N SER A 249 -12.32 -13.73 -3.76
CA SER A 249 -12.52 -13.99 -5.19
C SER A 249 -13.99 -14.02 -5.57
N ILE A 250 -14.88 -14.41 -4.67
CA ILE A 250 -16.32 -14.30 -4.87
C ILE A 250 -16.72 -12.82 -4.99
N ASP A 251 -16.21 -11.95 -4.13
CA ASP A 251 -16.46 -10.50 -4.20
C ASP A 251 -16.12 -9.90 -5.58
N ILE A 252 -14.98 -10.31 -6.15
CA ILE A 252 -14.58 -9.87 -7.50
C ILE A 252 -15.54 -10.43 -8.56
N ILE A 253 -15.85 -11.74 -8.52
CA ILE A 253 -16.66 -12.36 -9.58
C ILE A 253 -18.13 -11.92 -9.52
N GLU A 254 -18.65 -11.65 -8.33
CA GLU A 254 -19.97 -11.07 -8.11
C GLU A 254 -20.04 -9.65 -8.66
N THR A 255 -19.02 -8.83 -8.41
CA THR A 255 -18.92 -7.49 -9.01
C THR A 255 -18.85 -7.57 -10.53
N MET A 256 -18.06 -8.50 -11.09
CA MET A 256 -18.00 -8.71 -12.53
C MET A 256 -19.35 -9.13 -13.11
N LEU A 257 -20.08 -10.03 -12.45
CA LEU A 257 -21.39 -10.46 -12.89
C LEU A 257 -22.39 -9.30 -12.90
N ALA A 258 -22.41 -8.47 -11.84
CA ALA A 258 -23.28 -7.30 -11.78
C ALA A 258 -23.02 -6.32 -12.94
N ILE A 259 -21.75 -6.07 -13.28
CA ILE A 259 -21.37 -5.21 -14.41
C ILE A 259 -21.75 -5.86 -15.74
N HIS A 260 -21.50 -7.16 -15.90
CA HIS A 260 -21.89 -7.92 -17.10
C HIS A 260 -23.40 -7.82 -17.36
N GLU A 261 -24.23 -8.01 -16.34
CA GLU A 261 -25.69 -7.93 -16.44
C GLU A 261 -26.20 -6.50 -16.68
N THR A 262 -25.51 -5.48 -16.15
CA THR A 262 -25.92 -4.08 -16.27
C THR A 262 -25.53 -3.47 -17.61
N ASP A 263 -24.30 -3.71 -18.06
CA ASP A 263 -23.69 -3.01 -19.19
C ASP A 263 -23.48 -3.91 -20.42
N ASP A 264 -23.88 -5.19 -20.37
CA ASP A 264 -23.72 -6.19 -21.43
C ASP A 264 -22.26 -6.39 -21.88
N VAL A 265 -21.32 -6.31 -20.93
CA VAL A 265 -19.87 -6.49 -21.18
C VAL A 265 -19.44 -7.92 -20.88
N PRO A 266 -18.59 -8.56 -21.71
CA PRO A 266 -18.19 -9.94 -21.49
C PRO A 266 -17.38 -10.12 -20.19
N MET A 267 -17.62 -11.24 -19.48
CA MET A 267 -16.83 -11.65 -18.30
C MET A 267 -15.45 -12.18 -18.71
N ASP A 268 -14.59 -11.31 -19.21
CA ASP A 268 -13.25 -11.64 -19.66
C ASP A 268 -12.14 -11.03 -18.78
N ARG A 269 -10.88 -11.11 -19.23
CA ARG A 269 -9.73 -10.54 -18.51
C ARG A 269 -9.80 -9.02 -18.36
N SER A 270 -10.32 -8.32 -19.35
CA SER A 270 -10.42 -6.86 -19.32
C SER A 270 -11.39 -6.40 -18.23
N LEU A 271 -12.46 -7.16 -18.01
CA LEU A 271 -13.40 -6.88 -16.93
C LEU A 271 -12.78 -7.15 -15.55
N VAL A 272 -11.94 -8.19 -15.40
CA VAL A 272 -11.16 -8.39 -14.16
C VAL A 272 -10.32 -7.14 -13.86
N ASP A 273 -9.60 -6.64 -14.86
CA ASP A 273 -8.73 -5.48 -14.71
C ASP A 273 -9.49 -4.21 -14.38
N PHE A 274 -10.63 -4.01 -15.04
CA PHE A 274 -11.55 -2.93 -14.73
C PHE A 274 -12.02 -2.99 -13.27
N VAL A 275 -12.44 -4.16 -12.78
CA VAL A 275 -12.92 -4.32 -11.39
C VAL A 275 -11.81 -4.07 -10.39
N PHE A 276 -10.60 -4.60 -10.60
CA PHE A 276 -9.47 -4.34 -9.70
C PHE A 276 -9.08 -2.86 -9.68
N ARG A 277 -9.07 -2.19 -10.84
CA ARG A 277 -8.74 -0.76 -10.93
C ARG A 277 -9.77 0.10 -10.23
N THR A 278 -11.06 -0.15 -10.45
CA THR A 278 -12.14 0.71 -9.96
C THR A 278 -12.54 0.42 -8.51
N SER A 279 -12.66 -0.85 -8.13
CA SER A 279 -13.13 -1.23 -6.79
C SER A 279 -11.99 -1.39 -5.77
N LYS A 280 -10.77 -1.70 -6.24
CA LYS A 280 -9.63 -1.99 -5.35
C LYS A 280 -8.46 -1.02 -5.51
N ASN A 281 -8.53 -0.07 -6.45
CA ASN A 281 -7.42 0.85 -6.78
C ASN A 281 -6.11 0.11 -7.10
N VAL A 282 -6.22 -1.02 -7.81
CA VAL A 282 -5.11 -1.88 -8.21
C VAL A 282 -5.03 -1.92 -9.73
N ASP A 283 -3.89 -1.50 -10.26
CA ASP A 283 -3.59 -1.64 -11.68
C ASP A 283 -2.87 -2.98 -11.95
N LEU A 284 -3.60 -3.92 -12.56
CA LEU A 284 -3.08 -5.23 -12.94
C LEU A 284 -2.32 -5.21 -14.27
N GLU A 285 -2.51 -4.18 -15.10
CA GLU A 285 -1.84 -4.02 -16.39
C GLU A 285 -0.71 -3.00 -16.33
N PHE A 286 -0.07 -2.87 -15.17
CA PHE A 286 1.07 -1.97 -15.01
C PHE A 286 2.13 -2.26 -16.08
N ASN A 287 2.17 -1.42 -17.11
CA ASN A 287 3.04 -1.54 -18.25
C ASN A 287 3.72 -0.18 -18.45
N ILE A 288 5.04 -0.20 -18.45
CA ILE A 288 5.84 1.00 -18.60
C ILE A 288 6.59 0.89 -19.91
N ASP A 289 6.45 1.89 -20.78
CA ASP A 289 7.41 2.11 -21.86
C ASP A 289 8.65 2.82 -21.29
N PRO A 290 9.82 2.16 -21.20
CA PRO A 290 11.02 2.79 -20.66
C PRO A 290 11.41 4.07 -21.42
N SER A 291 11.14 4.13 -22.72
CA SER A 291 11.53 5.25 -23.59
C SER A 291 10.86 6.55 -23.14
N VAL A 292 9.56 6.49 -22.82
CA VAL A 292 8.78 7.63 -22.34
C VAL A 292 9.30 8.14 -21.01
N VAL A 293 9.60 7.22 -20.08
CA VAL A 293 10.16 7.59 -18.76
C VAL A 293 11.54 8.24 -18.91
N VAL A 294 12.39 7.66 -19.76
CA VAL A 294 13.75 8.15 -20.02
C VAL A 294 13.72 9.51 -20.71
N GLU A 295 12.82 9.73 -21.66
CA GLU A 295 12.64 11.03 -22.30
C GLU A 295 12.23 12.09 -21.27
N ASN A 296 11.29 11.78 -20.36
CA ASN A 296 10.91 12.71 -19.31
C ASN A 296 12.07 13.00 -18.33
N LEU A 297 12.85 11.97 -17.98
CA LEU A 297 14.07 12.12 -17.19
C LEU A 297 15.10 13.02 -17.89
N LYS A 298 15.37 12.79 -19.19
CA LYS A 298 16.26 13.63 -20.02
C LYS A 298 15.75 15.07 -20.08
N ARG A 299 14.44 15.28 -20.11
CA ARG A 299 13.81 16.61 -20.12
C ARG A 299 14.08 17.39 -18.83
N ARG A 300 13.91 16.75 -17.66
CA ARG A 300 13.93 17.41 -16.33
C ARG A 300 15.28 17.37 -15.61
N VAL A 301 16.03 16.27 -15.72
CA VAL A 301 17.31 16.07 -15.03
C VAL A 301 18.46 16.46 -15.95
N ARG A 302 19.20 17.54 -15.63
CA ARG A 302 20.25 18.11 -16.49
C ARG A 302 21.64 17.92 -15.91
N GLY A 303 22.61 17.61 -16.77
CA GLY A 303 24.03 17.45 -16.42
C GLY A 303 24.35 16.26 -15.51
N GLN A 304 23.51 15.22 -15.55
CA GLN A 304 23.63 14.00 -14.72
C GLN A 304 23.63 12.73 -15.60
N PRO A 305 24.65 12.52 -16.45
CA PRO A 305 24.65 11.39 -17.40
C PRO A 305 24.67 10.02 -16.70
N LEU A 306 25.33 9.90 -15.56
CA LEU A 306 25.35 8.66 -14.76
C LEU A 306 23.98 8.34 -14.16
N VAL A 307 23.23 9.37 -13.73
CA VAL A 307 21.87 9.21 -13.21
C VAL A 307 20.94 8.71 -14.31
N LEU A 308 21.00 9.31 -15.50
CA LEU A 308 20.16 8.92 -16.64
C LEU A 308 20.44 7.48 -17.07
N TYR A 309 21.71 7.11 -17.18
CA TYR A 309 22.12 5.74 -17.50
C TYR A 309 21.63 4.73 -16.45
N THR A 310 21.87 4.98 -15.16
CA THR A 310 21.48 4.02 -14.11
C THR A 310 19.96 3.92 -13.95
N MET A 311 19.25 5.05 -14.03
CA MET A 311 17.79 5.07 -13.96
C MET A 311 17.14 4.39 -15.17
N GLU A 312 17.70 4.54 -16.38
CA GLU A 312 17.25 3.80 -17.56
C GLU A 312 17.31 2.29 -17.31
N ARG A 313 18.45 1.76 -16.86
CA ARG A 313 18.60 0.33 -16.56
C ARG A 313 17.64 -0.15 -15.47
N MET A 314 17.37 0.69 -14.48
CA MET A 314 16.39 0.39 -13.43
C MET A 314 14.98 0.31 -14.01
N ILE A 315 14.57 1.24 -14.88
CA ILE A 315 13.24 1.24 -15.49
C ILE A 315 13.07 0.08 -16.48
N GLU A 316 14.10 -0.26 -17.27
CA GLU A 316 14.08 -1.46 -18.11
C GLU A 316 13.81 -2.72 -17.29
N MET A 317 14.49 -2.87 -16.15
CA MET A 317 14.30 -4.01 -15.25
C MET A 317 12.89 -4.03 -14.65
N ILE A 318 12.40 -2.88 -14.19
CA ILE A 318 11.04 -2.76 -13.65
C ILE A 318 9.99 -3.11 -14.71
N SER A 319 10.16 -2.61 -15.93
CA SER A 319 9.25 -2.90 -17.06
C SER A 319 9.26 -4.40 -17.39
N TRP A 320 10.43 -5.04 -17.41
CA TRP A 320 10.54 -6.48 -17.59
C TRP A 320 9.87 -7.29 -16.47
N GLN A 321 10.10 -6.92 -15.21
CA GLN A 321 9.49 -7.60 -14.06
C GLN A 321 7.97 -7.44 -14.01
N ALA A 322 7.45 -6.29 -14.45
CA ALA A 322 6.02 -6.03 -14.52
C ALA A 322 5.29 -6.97 -15.48
N GLN A 323 5.96 -7.46 -16.53
CA GLN A 323 5.44 -8.47 -17.46
C GLN A 323 5.54 -9.91 -16.92
N GLY A 324 6.28 -10.10 -15.83
CA GLY A 324 6.51 -11.41 -15.20
C GLY A 324 5.38 -11.86 -14.28
N ASN A 325 5.44 -13.13 -13.86
CA ASN A 325 4.51 -13.71 -12.89
C ASN A 325 5.09 -13.75 -11.45
N ASP A 326 6.00 -12.85 -11.10
CA ASP A 326 6.64 -12.87 -9.78
C ASP A 326 5.59 -12.74 -8.67
N ILE A 327 5.59 -13.64 -7.67
CA ILE A 327 4.63 -13.63 -6.54
C ILE A 327 5.24 -12.96 -5.29
N SER A 328 6.47 -12.43 -5.41
CA SER A 328 7.17 -11.71 -4.35
C SER A 328 6.38 -10.50 -3.85
N ASN A 329 6.55 -10.19 -2.55
CA ASN A 329 6.08 -8.95 -1.93
C ASN A 329 7.09 -7.80 -2.06
N LYS A 330 8.31 -8.09 -2.56
CA LYS A 330 9.37 -7.09 -2.71
C LYS A 330 8.93 -5.95 -3.63
N PRO A 331 9.38 -4.71 -3.35
CA PRO A 331 9.14 -3.59 -4.25
C PRO A 331 9.67 -3.87 -5.66
N ARG A 332 9.00 -3.32 -6.68
CA ARG A 332 9.37 -3.44 -8.10
C ARG A 332 10.80 -2.99 -8.37
N GLY A 333 11.29 -2.03 -7.60
CA GLY A 333 12.68 -1.63 -7.64
C GLY A 333 13.07 -0.79 -6.42
N THR A 334 14.33 -0.89 -6.02
CA THR A 334 14.90 -0.07 -4.96
C THR A 334 16.13 0.70 -5.44
N GLY A 335 16.20 1.99 -5.13
CA GLY A 335 17.28 2.88 -5.55
C GLY A 335 17.79 3.78 -4.43
N LEU A 336 19.10 3.86 -4.24
CA LEU A 336 19.76 4.79 -3.32
C LEU A 336 20.42 5.92 -4.12
N LEU A 337 19.87 7.13 -4.05
CA LEU A 337 20.39 8.32 -4.72
C LEU A 337 21.40 9.02 -3.82
N VAL A 338 22.65 9.11 -4.27
CA VAL A 338 23.75 9.64 -3.46
C VAL A 338 24.38 10.84 -4.14
N GLY A 339 24.46 11.97 -3.44
CA GLY A 339 24.98 13.21 -4.00
C GLY A 339 24.96 14.34 -2.98
N THR A 340 25.60 15.47 -3.29
CA THR A 340 25.49 16.67 -2.45
C THR A 340 24.08 17.29 -2.50
N SER A 341 23.81 18.29 -1.65
CA SER A 341 22.51 18.96 -1.64
C SER A 341 22.27 19.79 -2.91
N GLY A 342 21.03 19.77 -3.41
CA GLY A 342 20.63 20.61 -4.54
C GLY A 342 21.09 20.16 -5.93
N VAL A 343 21.61 18.94 -6.09
CA VAL A 343 22.02 18.36 -7.39
C VAL A 343 20.88 17.74 -8.19
N GLY A 344 19.68 17.58 -7.60
CA GLY A 344 18.49 17.09 -8.31
C GLY A 344 18.00 15.68 -7.93
N LYS A 345 18.41 15.14 -6.77
CA LYS A 345 17.97 13.80 -6.31
C LYS A 345 16.43 13.64 -6.28
N THR A 346 15.75 14.52 -5.55
CA THR A 346 14.28 14.53 -5.45
C THR A 346 13.62 14.79 -6.81
N GLU A 347 14.21 15.65 -7.63
CA GLU A 347 13.70 15.99 -8.96
C GLU A 347 13.75 14.79 -9.93
N ALA A 348 14.79 13.96 -9.84
CA ALA A 348 14.88 12.74 -10.64
C ALA A 348 13.76 11.75 -10.31
N VAL A 349 13.42 11.58 -9.02
CA VAL A 349 12.32 10.71 -8.59
C VAL A 349 10.96 11.26 -9.04
N LYS A 350 10.78 12.58 -8.98
CA LYS A 350 9.58 13.26 -9.52
C LYS A 350 9.42 13.06 -11.02
N ALA A 351 10.49 13.31 -11.78
CA ALA A 351 10.49 13.11 -13.23
C ALA A 351 10.25 11.64 -13.62
N LEU A 352 10.82 10.69 -12.87
CA LEU A 352 10.56 9.26 -13.05
C LEU A 352 9.09 8.93 -12.76
N THR A 353 8.52 9.46 -11.68
CA THR A 353 7.12 9.24 -11.32
C THR A 353 6.17 9.77 -12.39
N GLU A 354 6.37 11.01 -12.83
CA GLU A 354 5.61 11.62 -13.94
C GLU A 354 5.78 10.82 -15.24
N GLY A 355 6.98 10.28 -15.51
CA GLY A 355 7.22 9.44 -16.68
C GLY A 355 6.44 8.13 -16.64
N ILE A 356 6.27 7.52 -15.46
CA ILE A 356 5.58 6.24 -15.27
C ILE A 356 4.06 6.44 -15.26
N TYR A 357 3.56 7.45 -14.54
CA TYR A 357 2.14 7.60 -14.23
C TYR A 357 1.47 8.78 -14.93
N GLY A 358 2.22 9.60 -15.68
CA GLY A 358 1.73 10.84 -16.31
C GLY A 358 1.73 12.06 -15.40
N ASP A 359 1.80 11.87 -14.07
CA ASP A 359 1.87 12.95 -13.08
C ASP A 359 2.68 12.54 -11.82
N GLU A 360 2.85 13.47 -10.88
CA GLU A 360 3.58 13.25 -9.61
C GLU A 360 2.69 12.73 -8.47
N SER A 361 1.39 12.47 -8.68
CA SER A 361 0.42 12.17 -7.60
C SER A 361 0.69 10.85 -6.87
N ASN A 362 1.32 9.90 -7.56
CA ASN A 362 1.74 8.60 -7.03
C ASN A 362 3.08 8.66 -6.27
N LEU A 363 3.70 9.84 -6.11
CA LEU A 363 4.89 10.02 -5.28
C LEU A 363 4.49 10.36 -3.84
N VAL A 364 5.04 9.59 -2.89
CA VAL A 364 4.97 9.88 -1.45
C VAL A 364 6.38 10.08 -0.92
N ILE A 365 6.62 11.24 -0.31
CA ILE A 365 7.92 11.60 0.26
C ILE A 365 7.83 11.51 1.77
N PHE A 366 8.68 10.68 2.36
CA PHE A 366 8.89 10.62 3.80
C PHE A 366 10.17 11.39 4.15
N SER A 367 10.02 12.48 4.90
CA SER A 367 11.15 13.21 5.49
C SER A 367 11.73 12.37 6.61
N MET A 368 12.96 11.89 6.46
CA MET A 368 13.60 11.02 7.46
C MET A 368 13.96 11.77 8.74
N THR A 369 14.03 13.10 8.67
CA THR A 369 14.19 13.98 9.84
C THR A 369 12.99 13.92 10.78
N ASP A 370 11.79 13.61 10.27
CA ASP A 370 10.59 13.50 11.11
C ASP A 370 10.64 12.24 12.00
N TYR A 371 11.57 11.33 11.73
CA TYR A 371 11.73 10.03 12.38
C TYR A 371 13.09 9.89 13.09
N ASP A 372 13.63 10.97 13.65
CA ASP A 372 14.97 11.06 14.25
C ASP A 372 15.05 10.58 15.73
N THR A 373 13.90 10.33 16.37
CA THR A 373 13.83 9.88 17.78
C THR A 373 13.78 8.35 17.93
N PRO A 374 14.14 7.79 19.11
CA PRO A 374 14.09 6.34 19.37
C PRO A 374 12.74 5.66 19.10
N GLY A 375 11.63 6.32 19.42
CA GLY A 375 10.26 5.80 19.23
C GLY A 375 9.72 5.91 17.81
N SER A 376 10.47 6.51 16.88
CA SER A 376 9.99 6.79 15.52
C SER A 376 9.76 5.55 14.65
N SER A 377 10.32 4.39 15.02
CA SER A 377 10.21 3.15 14.23
C SER A 377 8.75 2.71 14.06
N ASP A 378 7.96 2.74 15.14
CA ASP A 378 6.57 2.28 15.08
C ASP A 378 5.71 3.27 14.29
N ARG A 379 5.93 4.58 14.48
CA ARG A 379 5.27 5.62 13.69
C ARG A 379 5.62 5.51 12.21
N PHE A 380 6.90 5.33 11.86
CA PHE A 380 7.33 5.13 10.49
C PHE A 380 6.68 3.89 9.84
N ARG A 381 6.62 2.77 10.56
CA ARG A 381 5.96 1.55 10.09
C ARG A 381 4.46 1.75 9.88
N LEU A 382 3.80 2.48 10.77
CA LEU A 382 2.39 2.85 10.63
C LEU A 382 2.17 3.75 9.41
N ASP A 383 2.92 4.85 9.28
CA ASP A 383 2.79 5.81 8.18
C ASP A 383 3.07 5.14 6.82
N LEU A 384 4.15 4.34 6.74
CA LEU A 384 4.49 3.58 5.53
C LEU A 384 3.45 2.49 5.24
N GLY A 385 3.07 1.71 6.25
CA GLY A 385 2.14 0.58 6.13
C GLY A 385 0.74 1.01 5.68
N THR A 386 0.20 2.06 6.28
CA THR A 386 -1.08 2.65 5.89
C THR A 386 -1.03 3.25 4.48
N THR A 387 0.07 3.92 4.11
CA THR A 387 0.27 4.44 2.76
C THR A 387 0.15 3.35 1.70
N VAL A 388 0.86 2.23 1.89
CA VAL A 388 0.90 1.14 0.89
C VAL A 388 -0.33 0.24 0.96
N ARG A 389 -1.06 0.24 2.08
CA ARG A 389 -2.39 -0.35 2.20
C ARG A 389 -3.39 0.34 1.26
N HIS A 390 -3.36 1.68 1.19
CA HIS A 390 -4.31 2.47 0.40
C HIS A 390 -3.83 2.75 -1.04
N ARG A 391 -2.51 2.74 -1.28
CA ARG A 391 -1.90 3.00 -2.58
C ARG A 391 -1.01 1.82 -2.99
N LYS A 392 -1.57 0.89 -3.75
CA LYS A 392 -0.87 -0.36 -4.14
C LYS A 392 0.18 -0.11 -5.23
N SER A 393 0.04 0.94 -6.05
CA SER A 393 1.05 1.42 -7.02
C SER A 393 1.57 2.80 -6.60
N VAL A 394 2.69 2.86 -5.88
CA VAL A 394 3.23 4.10 -5.30
C VAL A 394 4.74 4.19 -5.43
N VAL A 395 5.27 5.39 -5.68
CA VAL A 395 6.70 5.68 -5.58
C VAL A 395 6.97 6.28 -4.21
N ILE A 396 7.79 5.60 -3.41
CA ILE A 396 8.16 6.03 -2.07
C ILE A 396 9.54 6.66 -2.12
N LEU A 397 9.70 7.87 -1.57
CA LEU A 397 10.99 8.52 -1.40
C LEU A 397 11.30 8.71 0.08
N LEU A 398 12.34 8.03 0.57
CA LEU A 398 12.91 8.23 1.90
C LEU A 398 13.99 9.31 1.82
N ASP A 399 13.63 10.57 2.07
CA ASP A 399 14.54 11.71 1.87
C ASP A 399 15.47 11.92 3.08
N GLU A 400 16.78 12.00 2.81
CA GLU A 400 17.87 12.16 3.79
C GLU A 400 17.94 11.02 4.83
N ILE A 401 18.04 9.77 4.35
CA ILE A 401 17.98 8.55 5.18
C ILE A 401 19.01 8.49 6.31
N GLU A 402 20.14 9.20 6.20
CA GLU A 402 21.10 9.35 7.30
C GLU A 402 20.52 10.07 8.53
N LYS A 403 19.49 10.90 8.37
CA LYS A 403 18.88 11.71 9.44
C LYS A 403 17.89 10.94 10.31
N ALA A 404 17.34 9.83 9.82
CA ALA A 404 16.45 8.99 10.61
C ALA A 404 17.16 8.40 11.83
N HIS A 405 16.40 8.00 12.86
CA HIS A 405 16.96 7.26 13.97
C HIS A 405 17.47 5.87 13.52
N ARG A 406 18.46 5.32 14.22
CA ARG A 406 19.01 3.99 13.93
C ARG A 406 17.94 2.89 13.89
N THR A 407 16.93 2.95 14.76
CA THR A 407 15.83 1.96 14.81
C THR A 407 14.99 1.98 13.53
N VAL A 408 14.76 3.14 12.93
CA VAL A 408 14.05 3.29 11.65
C VAL A 408 14.88 2.70 10.51
N ARG A 409 16.19 3.01 10.46
CA ARG A 409 17.10 2.42 9.46
C ARG A 409 17.18 0.89 9.56
N LEU A 410 17.20 0.34 10.77
CA LEU A 410 17.17 -1.11 10.97
C LEU A 410 15.81 -1.72 10.60
N ALA A 411 14.70 -1.00 10.82
CA ALA A 411 13.37 -1.44 10.42
C ALA A 411 13.25 -1.61 8.90
N LEU A 412 13.98 -0.81 8.11
CA LEU A 412 14.01 -0.93 6.65
C LEU A 412 14.61 -2.24 6.15
N LEU A 413 15.47 -2.92 6.92
CA LEU A 413 16.11 -4.18 6.50
C LEU A 413 15.07 -5.26 6.14
N PRO A 414 14.20 -5.71 7.06
CA PRO A 414 13.18 -6.71 6.71
C PRO A 414 12.11 -6.12 5.77
N ILE A 415 11.81 -4.83 5.87
CA ILE A 415 10.80 -4.19 5.00
C ILE A 415 11.22 -4.25 3.53
N LEU A 416 12.47 -3.91 3.21
CA LEU A 416 12.97 -3.94 1.83
C LEU A 416 13.31 -5.37 1.36
N ASP A 417 13.65 -6.28 2.28
CA ASP A 417 13.96 -7.67 1.92
C ASP A 417 12.73 -8.53 1.68
N GLU A 418 11.78 -8.52 2.61
CA GLU A 418 10.53 -9.30 2.48
C GLU A 418 9.47 -8.53 1.72
N GLY A 419 9.56 -7.20 1.65
CA GLY A 419 8.53 -6.35 1.05
C GLY A 419 7.27 -6.26 1.90
N ILE A 420 7.34 -6.60 3.20
CA ILE A 420 6.18 -6.55 4.10
C ILE A 420 6.44 -5.52 5.20
N VAL A 421 5.53 -4.56 5.30
CA VAL A 421 5.48 -3.61 6.41
C VAL A 421 4.53 -4.17 7.45
N THR A 422 5.10 -4.59 8.60
CA THR A 422 4.30 -4.94 9.78
C THR A 422 4.20 -3.73 10.71
N TYR A 423 2.97 -3.37 11.08
CA TYR A 423 2.63 -2.26 11.97
C TYR A 423 1.46 -2.65 12.89
N PHE A 424 1.12 -1.77 13.82
CA PHE A 424 0.03 -1.99 14.77
C PHE A 424 -0.94 -0.82 14.75
N GLU A 425 -2.23 -1.12 14.77
CA GLU A 425 -3.32 -0.15 14.91
C GLU A 425 -4.14 -0.49 16.14
N GLU A 426 -4.73 0.53 16.78
CA GLU A 426 -5.64 0.28 17.89
C GLU A 426 -7.01 -0.15 17.34
N GLY A 427 -7.44 -1.36 17.72
CA GLY A 427 -8.78 -1.85 17.39
C GLY A 427 -9.85 -1.12 18.19
N THR A 428 -11.11 -1.30 17.81
CA THR A 428 -12.28 -0.74 18.53
C THR A 428 -12.38 -1.22 19.98
N ASP A 429 -11.69 -2.31 20.30
CA ASP A 429 -11.57 -2.97 21.60
C ASP A 429 -10.39 -2.45 22.45
N GLY A 430 -9.60 -1.50 21.94
CA GLY A 430 -8.39 -0.97 22.59
C GLY A 430 -7.19 -1.93 22.57
N PHE A 431 -7.27 -3.04 21.84
CA PHE A 431 -6.12 -3.92 21.63
C PHE A 431 -5.36 -3.51 20.37
N LEU A 432 -4.04 -3.63 20.42
CA LEU A 432 -3.23 -3.46 19.22
C LEU A 432 -3.49 -4.64 18.28
N VAL A 433 -3.97 -4.33 17.09
CA VAL A 433 -4.15 -5.24 15.97
C VAL A 433 -2.89 -5.19 15.13
N ARG A 434 -2.28 -6.35 14.91
CA ARG A 434 -1.15 -6.46 14.00
C ARG A 434 -1.68 -6.33 12.58
N GLN A 435 -1.09 -5.44 11.81
CA GLN A 435 -1.41 -5.24 10.41
C GLN A 435 -0.18 -5.54 9.56
N GLN A 436 -0.42 -6.03 8.35
CA GLN A 436 0.63 -6.25 7.36
C GLN A 436 0.21 -5.63 6.04
N SER A 437 1.15 -4.97 5.36
CA SER A 437 0.92 -4.42 4.03
C SER A 437 2.14 -4.65 3.15
N SER A 438 1.90 -5.02 1.90
CA SER A 438 2.93 -5.40 0.93
C SER A 438 3.44 -4.20 0.14
N LEU A 439 4.74 -4.20 -0.18
CA LEU A 439 5.42 -3.22 -1.04
C LEU A 439 5.44 -3.63 -2.52
N ARG A 440 4.84 -4.77 -2.88
CA ARG A 440 4.93 -5.39 -4.21
C ARG A 440 4.79 -4.44 -5.41
N GLY A 441 3.79 -3.55 -5.39
CA GLY A 441 3.54 -2.61 -6.49
C GLY A 441 4.32 -1.29 -6.36
N SER A 442 5.12 -1.14 -5.32
CA SER A 442 5.84 0.10 -5.01
C SER A 442 7.22 0.16 -5.66
N ILE A 443 7.71 1.37 -5.92
CA ILE A 443 9.13 1.63 -6.22
C ILE A 443 9.68 2.45 -5.05
N VAL A 444 10.78 2.01 -4.44
CA VAL A 444 11.33 2.64 -3.24
C VAL A 444 12.67 3.30 -3.53
N PHE A 445 12.72 4.61 -3.36
CA PHE A 445 13.94 5.39 -3.41
C PHE A 445 14.33 5.88 -2.02
N ALA A 446 15.63 5.99 -1.78
CA ALA A 446 16.18 6.73 -0.65
C ALA A 446 17.19 7.75 -1.14
N THR A 447 17.31 8.90 -0.48
CA THR A 447 18.36 9.87 -0.77
C THR A 447 19.38 9.91 0.36
N SER A 448 20.64 10.17 0.02
CA SER A 448 21.67 10.47 1.01
C SER A 448 22.58 11.61 0.58
N ASN A 449 22.89 12.49 1.53
CA ASN A 449 23.91 13.53 1.40
C ASN A 449 25.23 13.15 2.07
N SER A 450 25.36 11.92 2.55
CA SER A 450 26.53 11.45 3.29
C SER A 450 27.72 11.10 2.38
N GLY A 451 28.94 11.32 2.89
CA GLY A 451 30.17 10.95 2.19
C GLY A 451 30.82 12.09 1.40
N SER A 452 31.20 13.19 2.08
CA SER A 452 31.86 14.35 1.43
C SER A 452 33.07 13.99 0.57
N LYS A 453 33.95 13.09 1.06
CA LYS A 453 35.12 12.60 0.32
C LYS A 453 34.75 11.78 -0.93
N MET A 454 33.67 11.00 -0.86
CA MET A 454 33.18 10.22 -2.00
C MET A 454 32.68 11.14 -3.14
N PHE A 455 32.12 12.30 -2.80
CA PHE A 455 31.68 13.27 -3.81
C PHE A 455 32.82 13.91 -4.59
N GLU A 456 34.00 14.10 -3.98
CA GLU A 456 35.18 14.58 -4.71
C GLU A 456 35.60 13.61 -5.80
N ASP A 457 35.60 12.31 -5.51
CA ASP A 457 35.91 11.27 -6.49
C ASP A 457 34.82 11.17 -7.56
N ILE A 458 33.53 11.16 -7.19
CA ILE A 458 32.42 11.21 -8.16
C ILE A 458 32.60 12.40 -9.10
N ASN A 459 32.91 13.58 -8.55
CA ASN A 459 33.10 14.78 -9.34
C ASN A 459 34.30 14.68 -10.28
N ARG A 460 35.41 14.05 -9.86
CA ARG A 460 36.59 13.84 -10.71
C ARG A 460 36.24 12.99 -11.93
N TYR A 461 35.58 11.85 -11.74
CA TYR A 461 35.16 11.00 -12.85
C TYR A 461 34.08 11.66 -13.71
N ALA A 462 33.18 12.44 -13.11
CA ALA A 462 32.19 13.21 -13.85
C ALA A 462 32.81 14.31 -14.72
N LYS A 463 33.99 14.85 -14.35
CA LYS A 463 34.73 15.78 -15.22
C LYS A 463 35.11 15.14 -16.56
N GLU A 464 35.48 13.87 -16.56
CA GLU A 464 35.80 13.11 -17.78
C GLU A 464 34.57 12.87 -18.68
N LEU A 465 33.37 13.13 -18.15
CA LEU A 465 32.08 12.96 -18.82
C LEU A 465 31.43 14.32 -19.17
N GLN A 466 32.12 15.45 -18.95
CA GLN A 466 31.56 16.80 -19.10
C GLN A 466 31.16 17.17 -20.53
N ASP A 467 31.80 16.57 -21.53
CA ASP A 467 31.53 16.84 -22.95
C ASP A 467 30.40 15.97 -23.53
N ILE A 468 29.82 15.08 -22.73
CA ILE A 468 28.70 14.24 -23.17
C ILE A 468 27.44 15.10 -23.18
N SER A 469 27.05 15.56 -24.38
CA SER A 469 25.74 16.16 -24.59
C SER A 469 24.65 15.17 -24.19
N GLN A 470 23.59 15.68 -23.58
CA GLN A 470 22.46 14.88 -23.10
C GLN A 470 21.78 14.09 -24.22
N ASP A 471 21.76 14.64 -25.43
CA ASP A 471 21.15 14.01 -26.62
C ASP A 471 22.03 12.90 -27.20
N LYS A 472 23.30 12.78 -26.75
CA LYS A 472 24.25 11.76 -27.21
C LYS A 472 24.54 10.68 -26.16
N ILE A 473 23.83 10.68 -25.03
CA ILE A 473 24.08 9.74 -23.92
C ILE A 473 24.12 8.28 -24.41
N ASP A 474 23.25 7.94 -25.35
CA ASP A 474 23.08 6.58 -25.87
C ASP A 474 24.36 6.11 -26.62
N ASP A 475 25.04 7.04 -27.32
CA ASP A 475 26.32 6.80 -28.01
C ASP A 475 27.47 6.51 -27.02
N TYR A 476 27.35 6.97 -25.77
CA TYR A 476 28.37 6.82 -24.72
C TYR A 476 28.02 5.76 -23.67
N SER A 477 27.00 4.93 -23.91
CA SER A 477 26.52 3.89 -22.99
C SER A 477 27.65 3.00 -22.43
N ASN A 478 28.61 2.59 -23.27
CA ASN A 478 29.77 1.79 -22.84
C ASN A 478 30.72 2.54 -21.89
N GLN A 479 30.97 3.82 -22.14
CA GLN A 479 31.81 4.66 -21.27
C GLN A 479 31.10 4.91 -19.94
N LEU A 480 29.80 5.20 -19.96
CA LEU A 480 28.98 5.38 -18.76
C LEU A 480 28.94 4.11 -17.91
N LYS A 481 28.73 2.94 -18.55
CA LYS A 481 28.79 1.63 -17.88
C LYS A 481 30.13 1.43 -17.16
N PHE A 482 31.23 1.73 -17.82
CA PHE A 482 32.57 1.58 -17.25
C PHE A 482 32.81 2.54 -16.09
N SER A 483 32.42 3.80 -16.23
CA SER A 483 32.51 4.82 -15.16
C SER A 483 31.66 4.45 -13.94
N THR A 484 30.42 4.01 -14.14
CA THR A 484 29.55 3.54 -13.04
C THR A 484 30.18 2.38 -12.29
N LYS A 485 30.74 1.39 -13.00
CA LYS A 485 31.42 0.24 -12.39
C LYS A 485 32.68 0.62 -11.61
N LYS A 486 33.42 1.63 -12.07
CA LYS A 486 34.59 2.16 -11.34
C LYS A 486 34.20 2.92 -10.06
N LEU A 487 33.07 3.62 -10.10
CA LEU A 487 32.59 4.40 -8.96
C LEU A 487 32.02 3.52 -7.85
N GLU A 488 31.37 2.41 -8.19
CA GLU A 488 30.72 1.49 -7.23
C GLU A 488 31.54 1.20 -5.94
N PRO A 489 32.81 0.75 -5.98
CA PRO A 489 33.59 0.49 -4.76
C PRO A 489 33.99 1.77 -4.00
N ILE A 490 34.02 2.93 -4.66
CA ILE A 490 34.25 4.23 -4.00
C ILE A 490 32.98 4.65 -3.26
N ILE A 491 31.83 4.50 -3.93
CA ILE A 491 30.53 4.83 -3.36
C ILE A 491 30.24 3.96 -2.14
N GLN A 492 30.40 2.65 -2.28
CA GLN A 492 30.15 1.70 -1.21
C GLN A 492 30.98 2.03 0.04
N ARG A 493 32.30 2.21 -0.09
CA ARG A 493 33.18 2.60 1.03
C ARG A 493 32.84 3.95 1.64
N GLY A 494 32.30 4.88 0.84
CA GLY A 494 31.82 6.17 1.31
C GLY A 494 30.58 6.06 2.20
N LEU A 495 29.66 5.18 1.82
CA LEU A 495 28.38 4.94 2.50
C LEU A 495 28.51 4.06 3.74
N GLU A 496 29.43 3.10 3.76
CA GLU A 496 29.66 2.17 4.88
C GLU A 496 30.02 2.86 6.21
N ARG A 497 30.36 4.15 6.18
CA ARG A 497 30.58 4.98 7.38
C ARG A 497 29.28 5.33 8.11
N GLU A 498 28.20 5.49 7.36
CA GLU A 498 26.92 5.99 7.87
C GLU A 498 25.84 4.89 7.89
N PHE A 499 25.97 3.91 6.98
CA PHE A 499 25.01 2.85 6.79
C PHE A 499 25.65 1.47 6.96
N PRO A 500 24.96 0.52 7.62
CA PRO A 500 25.41 -0.85 7.67
C PRO A 500 25.39 -1.47 6.26
N PRO A 501 26.39 -2.29 5.87
CA PRO A 501 26.44 -2.93 4.55
C PRO A 501 25.15 -3.70 4.20
N GLU A 502 24.51 -4.30 5.20
CA GLU A 502 23.27 -5.06 5.06
C GLU A 502 22.11 -4.20 4.56
N LEU A 503 22.09 -2.91 4.90
CA LEU A 503 21.07 -1.97 4.40
C LEU A 503 21.37 -1.54 2.97
N LEU A 504 22.64 -1.28 2.66
CA LEU A 504 23.06 -0.89 1.32
C LEU A 504 22.74 -1.98 0.30
N GLN A 505 22.94 -3.26 0.66
CA GLN A 505 22.60 -4.41 -0.18
C GLN A 505 21.09 -4.57 -0.45
N ARG A 506 20.21 -3.85 0.25
CA ARG A 506 18.76 -3.85 -0.03
C ARG A 506 18.36 -2.85 -1.11
N PHE A 507 19.26 -1.95 -1.51
CA PHE A 507 19.08 -1.08 -2.65
C PHE A 507 19.70 -1.74 -3.88
N THR A 508 18.87 -2.16 -4.84
CA THR A 508 19.32 -2.81 -6.08
C THR A 508 20.20 -1.89 -6.91
N TYR A 509 19.87 -0.59 -6.93
CA TYR A 509 20.62 0.41 -7.67
C TYR A 509 21.16 1.48 -6.72
N THR A 510 22.44 1.80 -6.85
CA THR A 510 23.01 3.03 -6.29
C THR A 510 23.22 4.04 -7.40
N VAL A 511 22.59 5.21 -7.28
CA VAL A 511 22.52 6.23 -8.32
C VAL A 511 23.38 7.42 -7.93
N PRO A 512 24.61 7.56 -8.49
CA PRO A 512 25.50 8.66 -8.17
C PRO A 512 25.10 9.96 -8.88
N PHE A 513 25.00 11.03 -8.09
CA PHE A 513 24.84 12.39 -8.59
C PHE A 513 26.16 13.12 -8.50
N ASN A 514 26.54 13.77 -9.59
CA ASN A 514 27.69 14.67 -9.63
C ASN A 514 27.28 16.11 -9.30
N ALA A 515 28.24 16.91 -8.88
CA ALA A 515 28.07 18.35 -8.77
C ALA A 515 27.71 18.95 -10.13
N LEU A 516 26.84 19.97 -10.10
CA LEU A 516 26.42 20.67 -11.30
C LEU A 516 27.55 21.57 -11.81
N ASN A 517 27.94 21.39 -13.08
CA ASN A 517 28.86 22.32 -13.75
C ASN A 517 28.16 23.65 -14.07
N ASN A 518 28.92 24.70 -14.39
CA ASN A 518 28.36 26.04 -14.59
C ASN A 518 27.41 26.09 -15.80
N SER A 519 27.75 25.42 -16.90
CA SER A 519 26.87 25.32 -18.08
C SER A 519 25.51 24.70 -17.75
N THR A 520 25.49 23.66 -16.91
CA THR A 520 24.26 23.02 -16.42
C THR A 520 23.50 23.95 -15.48
N LYS A 521 24.19 24.66 -14.59
CA LYS A 521 23.54 25.66 -13.72
C LYS A 521 22.87 26.76 -14.55
N LEU A 522 23.49 27.21 -15.64
CA LEU A 522 22.92 28.23 -16.53
C LEU A 522 21.64 27.72 -17.22
N ASP A 523 21.64 26.48 -17.72
CA ASP A 523 20.44 25.86 -18.31
C ASP A 523 19.31 25.70 -17.27
N ILE A 524 19.64 25.22 -16.07
CA ILE A 524 18.68 25.12 -14.96
C ILE A 524 18.13 26.49 -14.59
N ALA A 525 18.98 27.52 -14.48
CA ALA A 525 18.56 28.88 -14.16
C ALA A 525 17.62 29.44 -15.22
N ASN A 526 17.92 29.25 -16.50
CA ASN A 526 17.06 29.67 -17.60
C ASN A 526 15.68 29.00 -17.53
N LYS A 527 15.62 27.68 -17.30
CA LYS A 527 14.37 26.93 -17.20
C LYS A 527 13.53 27.31 -15.98
N MET A 528 14.16 27.43 -14.81
CA MET A 528 13.47 27.85 -13.59
C MET A 528 12.93 29.27 -13.71
N LEU A 529 13.72 30.19 -14.28
CA LEU A 529 13.27 31.56 -14.53
C LEU A 529 12.09 31.58 -15.51
N ALA A 530 12.19 30.88 -16.64
CA ALA A 530 11.10 30.80 -17.62
C ALA A 530 9.80 30.25 -17.00
N LYS A 531 9.91 29.25 -16.12
CA LYS A 531 8.76 28.69 -15.39
C LYS A 531 8.10 29.73 -14.48
N GLU A 532 8.87 30.46 -13.68
CA GLU A 532 8.33 31.48 -12.76
C GLU A 532 7.73 32.66 -13.54
N LEU A 533 8.38 33.10 -14.63
CA LEU A 533 7.86 34.17 -15.48
C LEU A 533 6.57 33.77 -16.24
N LYS A 534 6.38 32.48 -16.52
CA LYS A 534 5.15 31.98 -17.16
C LYS A 534 3.90 32.30 -16.34
N GLU A 535 3.98 32.24 -15.01
CA GLU A 535 2.84 32.56 -14.14
C GLU A 535 2.35 34.01 -14.31
N PHE A 536 3.27 34.93 -14.62
CA PHE A 536 2.92 36.32 -14.94
C PHE A 536 2.33 36.44 -16.34
N MET A 537 2.87 35.69 -17.31
CA MET A 537 2.35 35.66 -18.68
C MET A 537 0.91 35.13 -18.74
N ASP A 538 0.62 34.08 -17.96
CA ASP A 538 -0.73 33.52 -17.84
C ASP A 538 -1.72 34.51 -17.20
N ARG A 539 -1.24 35.53 -16.49
CA ARG A 539 -2.02 36.66 -15.93
C ARG A 539 -2.08 37.88 -16.86
N GLY A 540 -1.64 37.75 -18.11
CA GLY A 540 -1.73 38.80 -19.13
C GLY A 540 -0.58 39.81 -19.13
N TYR A 541 0.56 39.51 -18.48
CA TYR A 541 1.76 40.33 -18.57
C TYR A 541 2.68 39.85 -19.71
N THR A 542 3.41 40.76 -20.34
CA THR A 542 4.49 40.44 -21.27
C THR A 542 5.81 40.70 -20.57
N ILE A 543 6.59 39.65 -20.32
CA ILE A 543 7.91 39.78 -19.71
C ILE A 543 8.96 39.32 -20.71
N SER A 544 9.87 40.20 -21.07
CA SER A 544 10.96 39.91 -22.00
C SER A 544 12.31 39.88 -21.30
N ILE A 545 13.15 38.91 -21.67
CA ILE A 545 14.57 38.86 -21.34
C ILE A 545 15.39 38.86 -22.63
N ASN A 546 16.64 39.31 -22.58
CA ASN A 546 17.52 39.28 -23.75
C ASN A 546 17.85 37.83 -24.16
N ASN A 547 18.05 37.60 -25.46
CA ASN A 547 18.40 36.29 -25.99
C ASN A 547 19.78 35.82 -25.48
N ALA A 548 19.99 34.50 -25.51
CA ALA A 548 21.28 33.94 -25.11
C ALA A 548 22.41 34.37 -26.05
N VAL A 549 23.49 34.89 -25.48
CA VAL A 549 24.72 35.28 -26.19
C VAL A 549 25.91 34.55 -25.61
N LYS A 550 27.06 34.66 -26.27
CA LYS A 550 28.33 34.12 -25.77
C LYS A 550 28.97 35.08 -24.77
N TRP A 551 29.46 34.53 -23.67
CA TRP A 551 30.18 35.23 -22.61
C TRP A 551 31.52 34.53 -22.38
N GLY A 552 32.61 35.29 -22.35
CA GLY A 552 33.91 34.79 -21.92
C GLY A 552 34.11 35.08 -20.43
N LEU A 553 34.43 34.06 -19.64
CA LEU A 553 34.74 34.23 -18.22
C LEU A 553 35.98 33.41 -17.86
N GLY A 554 37.10 34.10 -17.60
CA GLY A 554 38.40 33.44 -17.46
C GLY A 554 38.80 32.70 -18.75
N TYR A 555 39.06 31.39 -18.64
CA TYR A 555 39.43 30.53 -19.77
C TYR A 555 38.24 29.77 -20.40
N GLU A 556 37.01 29.99 -19.93
CA GLU A 556 35.82 29.27 -20.39
C GLU A 556 34.86 30.18 -21.16
N GLU A 557 34.18 29.62 -22.18
CA GLU A 557 33.08 30.27 -22.89
C GLU A 557 31.73 29.69 -22.45
N TYR A 558 30.77 30.55 -22.17
CA TYR A 558 29.39 30.18 -21.82
C TYR A 558 28.39 30.80 -22.80
N LYS A 559 27.31 30.08 -23.11
CA LYS A 559 26.19 30.60 -23.90
C LYS A 559 24.93 30.66 -23.06
N ALA A 560 24.50 31.86 -22.67
CA ALA A 560 23.33 32.06 -21.82
C ALA A 560 22.78 33.49 -21.96
N ASN A 561 21.54 33.72 -21.50
CA ASN A 561 21.03 35.08 -21.33
C ASN A 561 21.69 35.73 -20.11
N GLU A 562 21.72 37.06 -20.08
CA GLU A 562 22.39 37.82 -19.01
C GLU A 562 21.79 37.59 -17.62
N ILE A 563 20.49 37.25 -17.50
CA ILE A 563 19.84 37.00 -16.22
C ILE A 563 20.28 35.66 -15.65
N SER A 564 20.42 34.63 -16.49
CA SER A 564 21.02 33.35 -16.11
C SER A 564 22.48 33.53 -15.71
N MET A 565 23.25 34.36 -16.43
CA MET A 565 24.62 34.71 -16.05
C MET A 565 24.66 35.42 -14.69
N TYR A 566 23.76 36.37 -14.44
CA TYR A 566 23.60 37.05 -13.16
C TYR A 566 23.31 36.07 -12.02
N ILE A 567 22.34 35.17 -12.20
CA ILE A 567 22.01 34.18 -11.17
C ILE A 567 23.24 33.34 -10.82
N VAL A 568 23.94 32.79 -11.82
CA VAL A 568 25.00 31.80 -11.62
C VAL A 568 26.34 32.41 -11.23
N PHE A 569 26.72 33.54 -11.82
CA PHE A 569 28.05 34.14 -11.60
C PHE A 569 28.03 35.34 -10.66
N GLU A 570 27.00 36.19 -10.69
CA GLU A 570 26.95 37.36 -9.79
C GLU A 570 26.53 36.94 -8.38
N ARG A 571 25.43 36.18 -8.27
CA ARG A 571 24.77 35.94 -6.97
C ARG A 571 25.20 34.67 -6.26
N MET A 572 25.60 33.64 -7.02
CA MET A 572 26.05 32.38 -6.41
C MET A 572 27.55 32.37 -6.08
N MET A 573 28.41 33.12 -6.78
CA MET A 573 29.86 33.13 -6.50
C MET A 573 30.26 34.08 -5.35
N THR A 574 29.50 35.15 -5.12
CA THR A 574 29.80 36.15 -4.06
C THR A 574 29.44 35.67 -2.65
N ASN A 575 28.57 34.66 -2.53
CA ASN A 575 28.23 34.02 -1.26
C ASN A 575 28.94 32.67 -1.16
N ASN A 576 30.06 32.59 -0.42
CA ASN A 576 30.83 31.38 -0.11
C ASN A 576 29.96 30.16 0.28
N ALA A 577 29.45 29.41 -0.70
CA ALA A 577 28.61 28.24 -0.46
C ALA A 577 28.81 27.19 -1.56
N GLY A 578 29.89 26.43 -1.46
CA GLY A 578 30.19 25.25 -2.28
C GLY A 578 29.20 24.08 -2.15
N ALA A 579 27.91 24.31 -1.85
CA ALA A 579 26.95 23.23 -1.58
C ALA A 579 25.48 23.54 -1.93
N SER A 580 25.17 24.60 -2.68
CA SER A 580 23.78 24.93 -3.01
C SER A 580 23.59 25.06 -4.52
N GLY A 581 23.33 23.92 -5.18
CA GLY A 581 23.05 23.83 -6.62
C GLY A 581 21.73 24.50 -7.03
N ALA A 582 20.78 23.74 -7.56
CA ALA A 582 19.50 24.26 -8.07
C ALA A 582 18.64 24.97 -7.00
N ARG A 583 18.78 24.62 -5.72
CA ARG A 583 18.06 25.30 -4.61
C ARG A 583 18.44 26.78 -4.51
N ASN A 584 19.71 27.13 -4.72
CA ASN A 584 20.15 28.53 -4.63
C ASN A 584 19.69 29.34 -5.84
N ILE A 585 19.70 28.74 -7.04
CA ILE A 585 19.13 29.33 -8.26
C ILE A 585 17.67 29.75 -8.01
N SER A 586 16.86 28.83 -7.49
CA SER A 586 15.45 29.13 -7.16
C SER A 586 15.33 30.24 -6.12
N LYS A 587 16.20 30.23 -5.09
CA LYS A 587 16.23 31.27 -4.07
C LYS A 587 16.49 32.64 -4.70
N VAL A 588 17.55 32.78 -5.51
CA VAL A 588 17.90 34.04 -6.19
C VAL A 588 16.76 34.56 -7.05
N ILE A 589 16.10 33.68 -7.82
CA ILE A 589 14.93 34.08 -8.63
C ILE A 589 13.84 34.67 -7.72
N LYS A 590 13.52 34.00 -6.61
CA LYS A 590 12.42 34.39 -5.71
C LYS A 590 12.74 35.55 -4.77
N THR A 591 14.00 35.78 -4.44
CA THR A 591 14.40 36.85 -3.51
C THR A 591 14.87 38.11 -4.22
N ASP A 592 15.37 37.99 -5.45
CA ASP A 592 16.02 39.11 -6.13
C ASP A 592 15.24 39.53 -7.38
N ILE A 593 14.87 38.57 -8.23
CA ILE A 593 14.27 38.88 -9.54
C ILE A 593 12.77 39.15 -9.42
N ILE A 594 12.03 38.21 -8.83
CA ILE A 594 10.57 38.31 -8.72
C ILE A 594 10.13 39.50 -7.86
N PRO A 595 10.76 39.80 -6.70
CA PRO A 595 10.38 40.96 -5.91
C PRO A 595 10.62 42.29 -6.61
N GLU A 596 11.72 42.43 -7.36
CA GLU A 596 12.02 43.65 -8.13
C GLU A 596 11.00 43.85 -9.26
N LEU A 597 10.65 42.77 -9.97
CA LEU A 597 9.59 42.79 -10.96
C LEU A 597 8.25 43.22 -10.34
N LEU A 598 7.85 42.61 -9.21
CA LEU A 598 6.60 42.97 -8.51
C LEU A 598 6.62 44.41 -7.99
N HIS A 599 7.77 44.89 -7.51
CA HIS A 599 7.93 46.28 -7.09
C HIS A 599 7.69 47.23 -8.25
N LYS A 600 8.31 46.97 -9.40
CA LYS A 600 8.16 47.79 -10.61
C LYS A 600 6.75 47.70 -11.21
N MET A 601 6.09 46.55 -11.13
CA MET A 601 4.68 46.43 -11.51
C MET A 601 3.75 47.27 -10.61
N ARG A 602 4.08 47.41 -9.32
CA ARG A 602 3.32 48.28 -8.40
C ARG A 602 3.56 49.76 -8.68
N GLU A 603 4.76 50.15 -9.06
CA GLU A 603 5.07 51.52 -9.49
C GLU A 603 4.31 51.89 -10.78
N TYR A 604 4.11 50.92 -11.69
CA TYR A 604 3.46 51.13 -12.99
C TYR A 604 2.22 50.21 -13.19
N PRO A 605 1.11 50.43 -12.44
CA PRO A 605 -0.03 49.50 -12.38
C PRO A 605 -0.83 49.40 -13.70
N THR A 606 -0.72 50.41 -14.57
CA THR A 606 -1.39 50.45 -15.88
C THR A 606 -0.60 49.71 -16.97
N LEU A 607 0.69 49.48 -16.75
CA LEU A 607 1.54 48.80 -17.72
C LEU A 607 1.43 47.28 -17.55
N ARG A 608 1.62 46.59 -18.68
CA ARG A 608 1.59 45.13 -18.75
C ARG A 608 2.85 44.55 -19.36
N ARG A 609 3.79 45.39 -19.86
CA ARG A 609 5.02 44.92 -20.51
C ARG A 609 6.24 45.39 -19.72
N PHE A 610 7.13 44.44 -19.42
CA PHE A 610 8.32 44.65 -18.59
C PHE A 610 9.49 43.88 -19.20
N LYS A 611 10.66 44.50 -19.21
CA LYS A 611 11.92 43.88 -19.63
C LYS A 611 12.82 43.70 -18.42
N ILE A 612 13.30 42.48 -18.20
CA ILE A 612 14.30 42.19 -17.17
C ILE A 612 15.68 42.24 -17.83
N THR A 613 16.56 43.07 -17.30
CA THR A 613 17.96 43.25 -17.74
C THR A 613 18.87 43.34 -16.52
N THR A 614 20.19 43.37 -16.72
CA THR A 614 21.12 43.79 -15.65
C THR A 614 21.50 45.26 -15.80
N ASN A 615 21.97 45.88 -14.71
CA ASN A 615 22.46 47.27 -14.69
C ASN A 615 23.83 47.48 -15.39
N GLY A 616 24.35 46.46 -16.11
CA GLY A 616 25.63 46.51 -16.80
C GLY A 616 26.88 46.44 -15.91
N ARG A 617 26.72 46.24 -14.59
CA ARG A 617 27.83 46.24 -13.61
C ARG A 617 28.11 44.86 -13.01
N CYS A 618 27.70 43.80 -13.69
CA CYS A 618 27.94 42.43 -13.26
C CYS A 618 29.36 41.96 -13.59
N ILE A 619 29.89 41.00 -12.83
CA ILE A 619 31.22 40.38 -12.96
C ILE A 619 31.48 39.88 -14.39
N PHE A 620 30.46 39.35 -15.06
CA PHE A 620 30.58 38.85 -16.43
C PHE A 620 30.48 39.94 -17.51
N GLN A 621 30.28 41.20 -17.12
CA GLN A 621 30.18 42.38 -18.00
C GLN A 621 31.35 43.36 -17.79
N THR A 622 32.13 43.22 -16.72
CA THR A 622 33.22 44.13 -16.36
C THR A 622 34.56 43.41 -16.24
N THR A 623 35.65 44.03 -16.69
CA THR A 623 37.02 43.50 -16.57
C THR A 623 37.72 43.85 -15.26
N GLU A 624 37.13 44.68 -14.40
CA GLU A 624 37.73 45.13 -13.13
C GLU A 624 37.19 44.30 -11.96
N GLU A 625 38.06 43.49 -11.35
CA GLU A 625 37.72 42.52 -10.28
C GLU A 625 37.31 43.15 -8.93
N ALA A 626 37.40 44.47 -8.75
CA ALA A 626 37.50 45.02 -7.39
C ALA A 626 36.17 45.41 -6.70
N ILE A 627 35.11 45.82 -7.39
CA ILE A 627 33.81 46.14 -6.75
C ILE A 627 32.66 45.96 -7.77
N THR A 628 32.04 44.78 -7.80
CA THR A 628 30.83 44.59 -8.62
C THR A 628 29.57 44.85 -7.77
N ASN A 629 28.73 45.77 -8.25
CA ASN A 629 27.39 46.05 -7.72
C ASN A 629 26.35 45.64 -8.78
N GLY A 630 26.55 44.47 -9.39
CA GLY A 630 25.65 43.93 -10.38
C GLY A 630 24.25 43.78 -9.78
N ALA A 631 23.24 44.32 -10.46
CA ALA A 631 21.86 44.26 -10.00
C ALA A 631 20.91 44.03 -11.18
N ILE A 632 19.74 43.48 -10.87
CA ILE A 632 18.63 43.37 -11.81
C ILE A 632 18.00 44.76 -11.99
N GLU A 633 17.65 45.07 -13.23
CA GLU A 633 16.89 46.25 -13.60
C GLU A 633 15.66 45.82 -14.38
N ILE A 634 14.50 46.38 -14.03
CA ILE A 634 13.22 46.11 -14.70
C ILE A 634 12.79 47.39 -15.42
N VAL A 635 12.73 47.31 -16.74
CA VAL A 635 12.36 48.43 -17.61
C VAL A 635 10.92 48.22 -18.10
N PRO A 636 9.95 49.03 -17.67
CA PRO A 636 8.61 49.01 -18.27
C PRO A 636 8.66 49.60 -19.69
N TYR A 637 7.84 49.08 -20.62
CA TYR A 637 7.79 49.56 -22.01
C TYR A 637 6.43 49.45 -22.70
#